data_AF-A0A9P6KS01-F1
#
_entry.id   AF-A0A9P6KS01-F1
#
_cell.length_a   1.000
_cell.length_b   1.000
_cell.length_c   1.000
_cell.angle_alpha   90.00
_cell.angle_beta   90.00
_cell.angle_gamma   90.00
#
_symmetry.space_group_name_H-M   'P 1'
#
loop_
_entity.id
_entity.type
_entity.pdbx_description
1 polymer ?
#
loop_
_entity_poly.entity_id
_entity_poly.type
_entity_poly.pdbx_seq_one_letter_code
_entity_poly.pdbx_strand_id
1 'polypeptide(L)'
;MLITLLSLALATTTHASETPCDRTFLNDMTAAYLAAQTLGEPWLIPSIAPNLTYTEQFEPLSINAGILSRPLNITSHRSFYDDVLCTAFTQYLAMDPAHPYVVGTRFEGDGLYLTKIETLVTDQGTGRSMRRDTRWHWDGQEDWSEIPQDRQDGREIIRAAGDAYFDRFADANATVPWGTPCARLEGGAYTGARNLTGNTCDLGLPSTITVVDRRYVADEVNGVVVIYVGFPGLDRDDPDPSPDSHAFRVEGGKIRYIHTLSTCEGHPGCGFNGTGPPPSRGHASLQSRLQPRASHSDRYELKYRPSKHVLCQLVSAQISMSPLTGWKGADTSYLQNIQRSCPQHPSLKLLKTLPILPEHASRIKILEFREGTITELEIHKLPQLDAYWATERSPTCRGRLYLVEDISIPWISSLGNHFDIDPRFFAEYLKLDLDRTQNFLEGYHTMRRLPSLRSTVTFTTFVYHEIRTFDGHAPRREDYEILTRDNVARLVTTVDHHCERATGMIRRNMSVWWRPSSDPASPWDGIVLVDPGASSTFRLRRWSAPDAAAWSTATCSNTPYLDGYVDFAAWPPPPQGPARHASILDGIARYWQHASRADVAAALLDPRDAFLFAHRIAASHWNLQLEYLVGVVSHLEKGLLRFEQMDAHPRAETIVDEVGALRTLLSDVNAWRRRVYFYLEQMRWNMEGLRVPSAGAMVGRVIGEDATVSCEDDDDDDDEARDGSGSGSGSGSDTRTQRNQRSYTSPTTALALAHADLTPLLNSLRLTQQRIQSLLPVVMGAFSLLEAQHSVLKADLTIRLSSMALVFVPLSFTASLLSMSDDFLPGRRRFWVFWVVSVPLIVGLFWWAYWVQMCAVKRIGVRQVVRRFREGKEEVASSTMH
;
A
#
# COMPACT_ATOMS: atom_id res chain seq x y z
N MET A 1 13.88 -74.42 15.83
CA MET A 1 14.87 -74.60 16.92
C MET A 1 16.24 -74.30 16.36
N LEU A 2 16.93 -73.33 16.98
CA LEU A 2 18.36 -72.96 16.91
C LEU A 2 18.92 -72.66 15.50
N ILE A 3 19.18 -71.41 15.07
CA ILE A 3 20.00 -70.31 15.63
C ILE A 3 21.46 -70.72 15.90
N THR A 4 22.36 -70.28 15.02
CA THR A 4 23.76 -70.00 15.35
C THR A 4 24.11 -68.60 14.81
N LEU A 5 24.68 -67.80 15.71
CA LEU A 5 25.08 -66.42 15.53
C LEU A 5 26.35 -66.29 14.66
N LEU A 6 26.39 -65.27 13.82
CA LEU A 6 27.64 -64.61 13.44
C LEU A 6 27.45 -63.09 13.56
N SER A 7 28.31 -62.50 14.38
CA SER A 7 28.43 -61.08 14.71
C SER A 7 28.99 -60.28 13.53
N LEU A 8 28.32 -59.17 13.18
CA LEU A 8 28.93 -58.04 12.49
C LEU A 8 28.47 -56.74 13.16
N ALA A 9 29.42 -55.99 13.69
CA ALA A 9 29.23 -54.68 14.28
C ALA A 9 28.76 -53.68 13.21
N LEU A 10 27.59 -53.08 13.40
CA LEU A 10 27.21 -51.85 12.73
C LEU A 10 27.33 -50.71 13.73
N ALA A 11 28.23 -49.78 13.44
CA ALA A 11 28.29 -48.48 14.09
C ALA A 11 26.93 -47.80 13.96
N THR A 12 26.29 -47.50 15.08
CA THR A 12 25.16 -46.57 15.12
C THR A 12 25.71 -45.17 14.89
N THR A 13 25.65 -44.68 13.66
CA THR A 13 25.68 -43.24 13.42
C THR A 13 24.39 -42.68 13.99
N THR A 14 24.49 -42.00 15.14
CA THR A 14 23.45 -41.12 15.64
C THR A 14 23.25 -40.01 14.62
N HIS A 15 22.28 -40.16 13.72
CA HIS A 15 21.73 -39.01 13.01
C HIS A 15 20.98 -38.19 14.05
N ALA A 16 21.51 -37.01 14.38
CA ALA A 16 20.73 -35.98 15.05
C ALA A 16 19.50 -35.72 14.17
N SER A 17 18.31 -35.84 14.75
CA SER A 17 17.07 -35.48 14.08
C SER A 17 17.02 -33.96 13.96
N GLU A 18 17.46 -33.42 12.83
CA GLU A 18 17.13 -32.04 12.44
C GLU A 18 15.62 -31.95 12.23
N THR A 19 14.98 -31.02 12.93
CA THR A 19 13.62 -30.58 12.64
C THR A 19 13.55 -30.14 11.17
N PRO A 20 12.58 -30.64 10.37
CA PRO A 20 12.45 -30.19 8.98
C PRO A 20 12.21 -28.67 8.96
N CYS A 21 13.07 -27.93 8.25
CA CYS A 21 12.99 -26.49 8.14
C CYS A 21 11.78 -26.11 7.26
N ASP A 22 10.81 -25.42 7.85
CA ASP A 22 9.61 -24.99 7.11
C ASP A 22 9.94 -23.77 6.22
N ARG A 23 9.52 -23.79 4.96
CA ARG A 23 9.69 -22.67 4.02
C ARG A 23 9.02 -21.39 4.54
N THR A 24 7.97 -21.53 5.35
CA THR A 24 7.29 -20.40 6.01
C THR A 24 8.22 -19.65 6.97
N PHE A 25 9.04 -20.37 7.75
CA PHE A 25 10.01 -19.80 8.66
C PHE A 25 11.04 -18.94 7.92
N LEU A 26 11.61 -19.46 6.81
CA LEU A 26 12.57 -18.71 5.99
C LEU A 26 11.95 -17.44 5.38
N ASN A 27 10.68 -17.52 4.97
CA ASN A 27 9.95 -16.36 4.43
C ASN A 27 9.70 -15.29 5.50
N ASP A 28 9.27 -15.68 6.71
CA ASP A 28 9.02 -14.77 7.81
C ASP A 28 10.31 -14.09 8.29
N MET A 29 11.40 -14.84 8.40
CA MET A 29 12.72 -14.29 8.75
C MET A 29 13.24 -13.32 7.69
N THR A 30 13.05 -13.64 6.41
CA THR A 30 13.46 -12.75 5.31
C THR A 30 12.63 -11.46 5.31
N ALA A 31 11.32 -11.56 5.56
CA ALA A 31 10.45 -10.38 5.71
C ALA A 31 10.87 -9.50 6.89
N ALA A 32 11.20 -10.12 8.04
CA ALA A 32 11.71 -9.40 9.21
C ALA A 32 13.06 -8.71 8.93
N TYR A 33 13.98 -9.39 8.22
CA TYR A 33 15.25 -8.79 7.79
C TYR A 33 15.07 -7.60 6.86
N LEU A 34 14.18 -7.69 5.86
CA LEU A 34 13.91 -6.58 4.94
C LEU A 34 13.28 -5.38 5.68
N ALA A 35 12.43 -5.64 6.66
CA ALA A 35 11.88 -4.60 7.54
C ALA A 35 12.98 -3.95 8.41
N ALA A 36 13.86 -4.76 9.00
CA ALA A 36 15.02 -4.31 9.77
C ALA A 36 15.93 -3.39 8.94
N GLN A 37 16.27 -3.79 7.71
CA GLN A 37 17.10 -3.02 6.78
C GLN A 37 16.44 -1.71 6.34
N THR A 38 15.11 -1.70 6.15
CA THR A 38 14.37 -0.49 5.75
C THR A 38 14.43 0.59 6.83
N LEU A 39 14.43 0.16 8.10
CA LEU A 39 14.45 1.05 9.26
C LEU A 39 15.85 1.31 9.82
N GLY A 40 16.83 0.47 9.49
CA GLY A 40 18.17 0.52 10.08
C GLY A 40 18.21 -0.06 11.49
N GLU A 41 17.32 -0.99 11.81
CA GLU A 41 17.08 -1.51 13.17
C GLU A 41 17.27 -3.04 13.22
N PRO A 42 18.48 -3.56 13.51
CA PRO A 42 18.78 -4.99 13.48
C PRO A 42 17.96 -5.85 14.47
N TRP A 43 17.47 -5.27 15.57
CA TRP A 43 16.71 -5.98 16.61
C TRP A 43 15.28 -6.36 16.19
N LEU A 44 14.82 -5.91 15.03
CA LEU A 44 13.50 -6.29 14.49
C LEU A 44 13.45 -7.73 13.99
N ILE A 45 14.60 -8.41 13.88
CA ILE A 45 14.69 -9.82 13.50
C ILE A 45 14.43 -10.67 14.77
N PRO A 46 13.28 -11.36 14.87
CA PRO A 46 12.81 -11.92 16.14
C PRO A 46 13.53 -13.20 16.58
N SER A 47 14.05 -14.00 15.64
CA SER A 47 14.61 -15.33 15.93
C SER A 47 16.08 -15.43 15.52
N ILE A 48 16.94 -14.71 16.22
CA ILE A 48 18.40 -14.78 16.05
C ILE A 48 19.02 -15.69 17.12
N ALA A 49 19.91 -16.60 16.72
CA ALA A 49 20.66 -17.44 17.66
C ALA A 49 21.64 -16.58 18.50
N PRO A 50 21.87 -16.91 19.78
CA PRO A 50 22.77 -16.14 20.64
C PRO A 50 24.24 -16.13 20.17
N ASN A 51 24.63 -17.06 19.31
CA ASN A 51 25.94 -17.18 18.66
C ASN A 51 25.89 -16.89 17.15
N LEU A 52 25.03 -15.96 16.73
CA LEU A 52 24.88 -15.58 15.32
C LEU A 52 26.22 -15.13 14.72
N THR A 53 26.57 -15.73 13.57
CA THR A 53 27.69 -15.26 12.75
C THR A 53 27.17 -14.30 11.68
N TYR A 54 27.44 -13.00 11.84
CA TYR A 54 27.16 -11.98 10.84
C TYR A 54 28.44 -11.65 10.07
N THR A 55 28.38 -11.69 8.74
CA THR A 55 29.51 -11.34 7.87
C THR A 55 29.09 -10.37 6.79
N GLU A 56 29.96 -9.41 6.50
CA GLU A 56 29.85 -8.54 5.34
C GLU A 56 31.07 -8.74 4.46
N GLN A 57 30.86 -9.04 3.18
CA GLN A 57 31.96 -9.29 2.24
C GLN A 57 32.86 -10.45 2.74
N PHE A 58 32.23 -11.45 3.35
CA PHE A 58 32.86 -12.62 4.01
C PHE A 58 33.72 -12.32 5.24
N GLU A 59 33.85 -11.07 5.64
CA GLU A 59 34.51 -10.66 6.88
C GLU A 59 33.52 -10.59 8.05
N PRO A 60 33.85 -11.14 9.24
CA PRO A 60 32.97 -11.10 10.40
C PRO A 60 32.81 -9.67 10.92
N LEU A 61 31.56 -9.24 11.05
CA LEU A 61 31.20 -7.91 11.54
C LEU A 61 30.10 -8.00 12.61
N SER A 62 29.97 -6.98 13.45
CA SER A 62 28.81 -6.87 14.33
C SER A 62 27.58 -6.43 13.54
N ILE A 63 26.44 -7.09 13.78
CA ILE A 63 25.15 -6.75 13.14
C ILE A 63 24.73 -5.29 13.36
N ASN A 64 25.22 -4.66 14.44
CA ASN A 64 24.94 -3.25 14.77
C ASN A 64 25.85 -2.24 14.06
N ALA A 65 26.96 -2.69 13.47
CA ALA A 65 27.92 -1.84 12.76
C ALA A 65 27.81 -1.96 11.23
N GLY A 66 27.13 -3.01 10.75
CA GLY A 66 26.96 -3.31 9.33
C GLY A 66 25.93 -2.47 8.59
N ILE A 67 25.69 -2.80 7.32
CA ILE A 67 24.68 -2.18 6.45
C ILE A 67 23.28 -2.23 7.06
N LEU A 68 22.98 -3.23 7.89
CA LEU A 68 21.70 -3.37 8.61
C LEU A 68 21.42 -2.24 9.61
N SER A 69 22.43 -1.55 10.14
CA SER A 69 22.22 -0.41 11.04
C SER A 69 21.95 0.90 10.30
N ARG A 70 22.00 0.87 8.95
CA ARG A 70 21.72 2.02 8.09
C ARG A 70 20.35 1.86 7.43
N PRO A 71 19.44 2.83 7.56
CA PRO A 71 18.16 2.76 6.88
C PRO A 71 18.35 2.86 5.37
N LEU A 72 17.90 1.85 4.63
CA LEU A 72 17.92 1.84 3.16
C LEU A 72 16.50 1.79 2.59
N ASN A 73 16.21 2.67 1.62
CA ASN A 73 14.93 2.64 0.91
C ASN A 73 14.94 1.55 -0.16
N ILE A 74 14.40 0.37 0.18
CA ILE A 74 14.33 -0.78 -0.72
C ILE A 74 13.29 -0.51 -1.83
N THR A 75 13.76 -0.49 -3.08
CA THR A 75 12.95 -0.20 -4.27
C THR A 75 12.38 -1.46 -4.93
N SER A 76 13.18 -2.53 -5.00
CA SER A 76 12.74 -3.88 -5.38
C SER A 76 13.53 -4.90 -4.56
N HIS A 77 12.94 -6.06 -4.33
CA HIS A 77 13.61 -7.19 -3.72
C HIS A 77 13.09 -8.50 -4.31
N ARG A 78 13.87 -9.56 -4.14
CA ARG A 78 13.55 -10.93 -4.53
C ARG A 78 14.19 -11.89 -3.54
N SER A 79 13.48 -12.96 -3.22
CA SER A 79 13.95 -13.93 -2.22
C SER A 79 13.75 -15.34 -2.73
N PHE A 80 14.68 -16.23 -2.40
CA PHE A 80 14.69 -17.64 -2.77
C PHE A 80 14.97 -18.48 -1.53
N TYR A 81 14.31 -19.64 -1.42
CA TYR A 81 14.30 -20.45 -0.20
C TYR A 81 14.67 -21.90 -0.49
N ASP A 82 15.62 -22.45 0.27
CA ASP A 82 16.06 -23.86 0.27
C ASP A 82 15.69 -24.47 1.63
N ASP A 83 14.58 -25.21 1.65
CA ASP A 83 14.05 -25.91 2.82
C ASP A 83 14.88 -27.15 3.20
N VAL A 84 15.66 -27.69 2.27
CA VAL A 84 16.52 -28.87 2.50
C VAL A 84 17.75 -28.50 3.32
N LEU A 85 18.41 -27.38 2.98
CA LEU A 85 19.57 -26.88 3.74
C LEU A 85 19.20 -25.83 4.80
N CYS A 86 17.92 -25.48 4.92
CA CYS A 86 17.44 -24.36 5.75
C CYS A 86 18.21 -23.05 5.47
N THR A 87 18.39 -22.76 4.18
CA THR A 87 19.08 -21.55 3.73
C THR A 87 18.14 -20.70 2.88
N ALA A 88 18.30 -19.39 2.96
CA ALA A 88 17.54 -18.45 2.14
C ALA A 88 18.49 -17.42 1.54
N PHE A 89 18.09 -16.84 0.42
CA PHE A 89 18.80 -15.73 -0.19
C PHE A 89 17.81 -14.61 -0.51
N THR A 90 18.16 -13.37 -0.18
CA THR A 90 17.41 -12.19 -0.61
C THR A 90 18.33 -11.21 -1.30
N GLN A 91 17.94 -10.75 -2.49
CA GLN A 91 18.58 -9.66 -3.20
C GLN A 91 17.64 -8.46 -3.19
N TYR A 92 18.13 -7.28 -2.79
CA TYR A 92 17.37 -6.05 -2.82
C TYR A 92 18.17 -4.87 -3.38
N LEU A 93 17.44 -3.94 -4.00
CA LEU A 93 17.97 -2.77 -4.70
C LEU A 93 17.55 -1.52 -3.92
N ALA A 94 18.50 -0.71 -3.48
CA ALA A 94 18.24 0.60 -2.88
C ALA A 94 18.75 1.69 -3.83
N MET A 95 17.85 2.23 -4.67
CA MET A 95 18.19 3.14 -5.76
C MET A 95 18.17 4.61 -5.34
N ASP A 96 18.93 4.95 -4.29
CA ASP A 96 19.11 6.34 -3.88
C ASP A 96 19.90 7.13 -4.93
N PRO A 97 19.44 8.34 -5.34
CA PRO A 97 20.18 9.24 -6.23
C PRO A 97 21.59 9.62 -5.75
N ALA A 98 21.85 9.62 -4.44
CA ALA A 98 23.15 9.93 -3.86
C ALA A 98 24.09 8.70 -3.86
N HIS A 99 23.61 7.53 -3.41
CA HIS A 99 24.44 6.32 -3.33
C HIS A 99 23.61 5.04 -3.54
N PRO A 100 23.64 4.42 -4.73
CA PRO A 100 22.84 3.25 -5.03
C PRO A 100 23.49 1.97 -4.49
N TYR A 101 22.69 1.11 -3.86
CA TYR A 101 23.12 -0.20 -3.38
C TYR A 101 22.38 -1.32 -4.11
N VAL A 102 23.09 -2.41 -4.39
CA VAL A 102 22.51 -3.72 -4.65
C VAL A 102 23.11 -4.68 -3.63
N VAL A 103 22.26 -5.26 -2.81
CA VAL A 103 22.69 -6.09 -1.69
C VAL A 103 22.12 -7.49 -1.86
N GLY A 104 22.97 -8.49 -1.65
CA GLY A 104 22.58 -9.89 -1.60
C GLY A 104 22.91 -10.46 -0.23
N THR A 105 21.92 -11.04 0.44
CA THR A 105 22.08 -11.63 1.76
C THR A 105 21.67 -13.10 1.75
N ARG A 106 22.56 -13.97 2.23
CA ARG A 106 22.31 -15.39 2.48
C ARG A 106 22.04 -15.60 3.98
N PHE A 107 20.98 -16.33 4.28
CA PHE A 107 20.59 -16.75 5.61
C PHE A 107 20.83 -18.25 5.77
N GLU A 108 21.24 -18.66 6.96
CA GLU A 108 21.34 -20.05 7.39
C GLU A 108 20.68 -20.17 8.76
N GLY A 109 19.85 -21.20 8.94
CA GLY A 109 19.14 -21.43 10.19
C GLY A 109 19.00 -22.91 10.53
N ASP A 110 18.45 -23.19 11.70
CA ASP A 110 18.20 -24.55 12.23
C ASP A 110 16.70 -24.91 12.25
N GLY A 111 15.87 -24.09 11.59
CA GLY A 111 14.41 -24.19 11.56
C GLY A 111 13.70 -23.44 12.68
N LEU A 112 14.42 -22.92 13.68
CA LEU A 112 13.87 -22.10 14.76
C LEU A 112 14.59 -20.75 14.90
N TYR A 113 15.90 -20.72 14.66
CA TYR A 113 16.76 -19.56 14.78
C TYR A 113 17.67 -19.42 13.55
N LEU A 114 18.00 -18.17 13.21
CA LEU A 114 19.08 -17.87 12.26
C LEU A 114 20.44 -18.03 12.95
N THR A 115 21.30 -18.88 12.39
CA THR A 115 22.64 -19.18 12.88
C THR A 115 23.73 -18.38 12.16
N LYS A 116 23.52 -18.06 10.88
CA LYS A 116 24.46 -17.27 10.07
C LYS A 116 23.74 -16.33 9.10
N ILE A 117 24.28 -15.13 8.96
CA ILE A 117 23.86 -14.12 7.97
C ILE A 117 25.10 -13.65 7.21
N GLU A 118 25.11 -13.83 5.89
CA GLU A 118 26.21 -13.42 5.02
C GLU A 118 25.72 -12.40 4.00
N THR A 119 26.23 -11.16 4.07
CA THR A 119 25.77 -10.04 3.25
C THR A 119 26.87 -9.55 2.30
N LEU A 120 26.55 -9.45 1.01
CA LEU A 120 27.38 -8.83 -0.02
C LEU A 120 26.76 -7.49 -0.40
N VAL A 121 27.48 -6.40 -0.12
CA VAL A 121 27.05 -5.03 -0.41
C VAL A 121 27.80 -4.54 -1.65
N THR A 122 27.09 -4.39 -2.77
CA THR A 122 27.65 -3.80 -3.98
C THR A 122 27.15 -2.38 -4.17
N ASP A 123 28.04 -1.43 -4.40
CA ASP A 123 27.72 -0.05 -4.71
C ASP A 123 28.54 0.48 -5.90
N GLN A 124 28.44 1.79 -6.19
CA GLN A 124 29.15 2.41 -7.32
C GLN A 124 30.68 2.36 -7.20
N GLY A 125 31.22 2.22 -5.98
CA GLY A 125 32.65 2.13 -5.69
C GLY A 125 33.16 0.70 -5.54
N THR A 126 32.34 -0.28 -5.16
CA THR A 126 32.77 -1.66 -4.88
C THR A 126 32.37 -2.69 -5.95
N GLY A 127 31.35 -2.39 -6.76
CA GLY A 127 30.78 -3.34 -7.72
C GLY A 127 31.29 -3.18 -9.16
N ARG A 128 31.52 -4.30 -9.85
CA ARG A 128 31.89 -4.29 -11.27
C ARG A 128 30.75 -3.73 -12.14
N SER A 129 31.02 -2.68 -12.93
CA SER A 129 30.08 -2.09 -13.89
C SER A 129 28.73 -1.63 -13.31
N MET A 130 28.69 -1.22 -12.03
CA MET A 130 27.46 -0.74 -11.39
C MET A 130 26.92 0.51 -12.09
N ARG A 131 25.71 0.40 -12.66
CA ARG A 131 24.97 1.51 -13.27
C ARG A 131 23.53 1.46 -12.80
N ARG A 132 23.15 2.43 -11.97
CA ARG A 132 21.84 2.53 -11.31
C ARG A 132 20.66 2.29 -12.27
N ASP A 133 20.56 3.14 -13.29
CA ASP A 133 19.38 3.17 -14.17
C ASP A 133 19.25 1.91 -15.01
N THR A 134 20.37 1.38 -15.52
CA THR A 134 20.33 0.16 -16.34
C THR A 134 20.13 -1.09 -15.49
N ARG A 135 20.68 -1.16 -14.28
CA ARG A 135 20.40 -2.25 -13.33
C ARG A 135 18.92 -2.30 -12.99
N TRP A 136 18.33 -1.19 -12.54
CA TRP A 136 16.90 -1.10 -12.24
C TRP A 136 16.02 -1.51 -13.43
N HIS A 137 16.34 -1.00 -14.62
CA HIS A 137 15.57 -1.29 -15.83
C HIS A 137 15.55 -2.79 -16.18
N TRP A 138 16.71 -3.44 -16.22
CA TRP A 138 16.78 -4.86 -16.61
C TRP A 138 16.27 -5.80 -15.53
N ASP A 139 16.51 -5.49 -14.24
CA ASP A 139 16.02 -6.28 -13.11
C ASP A 139 14.48 -6.41 -13.11
N GLY A 140 13.77 -5.36 -13.55
CA GLY A 140 12.30 -5.33 -13.65
C GLY A 140 11.71 -5.90 -14.94
N GLN A 141 12.52 -6.26 -15.95
CA GLN A 141 12.05 -6.86 -17.21
C GLN A 141 12.05 -8.39 -17.16
N GLU A 142 12.74 -8.99 -16.20
CA GLU A 142 12.92 -10.43 -16.11
C GLU A 142 11.83 -11.09 -15.26
N ASP A 143 11.45 -12.31 -15.65
CA ASP A 143 10.49 -13.12 -14.91
C ASP A 143 11.22 -14.11 -13.99
N TRP A 144 11.05 -13.93 -12.69
CA TRP A 144 11.60 -14.78 -11.64
C TRP A 144 10.48 -15.43 -10.78
N SER A 145 9.25 -15.44 -11.30
CA SER A 145 8.09 -16.01 -10.63
C SER A 145 8.17 -17.53 -10.48
N GLU A 146 7.30 -18.10 -9.64
CA GLU A 146 7.24 -19.53 -9.39
C GLU A 146 6.99 -20.31 -10.70
N ILE A 147 7.75 -21.39 -10.90
CA ILE A 147 7.58 -22.27 -12.05
C ILE A 147 6.37 -23.17 -11.79
N PRO A 148 5.45 -23.38 -12.75
CA PRO A 148 4.36 -24.34 -12.61
C PRO A 148 4.88 -25.73 -12.20
N GLN A 149 4.19 -26.40 -11.27
CA GLN A 149 4.64 -27.65 -10.66
C GLN A 149 4.96 -28.77 -11.67
N ASP A 150 4.30 -28.78 -12.83
CA ASP A 150 4.56 -29.73 -13.93
C ASP A 150 5.88 -29.48 -14.68
N ARG A 151 6.53 -28.33 -14.46
CA ARG A 151 7.76 -27.88 -15.12
C ARG A 151 8.89 -27.56 -14.16
N GLN A 152 8.71 -27.76 -12.86
CA GLN A 152 9.76 -27.57 -11.86
C GLN A 152 10.83 -28.65 -12.03
N ASP A 153 12.07 -28.21 -12.22
CA ASP A 153 13.23 -29.10 -12.20
C ASP A 153 13.59 -29.44 -10.74
N GLY A 154 14.07 -30.67 -10.50
CA GLY A 154 14.52 -31.06 -9.17
C GLY A 154 15.78 -30.32 -8.74
N ARG A 155 16.00 -30.20 -7.42
CA ARG A 155 17.14 -29.49 -6.79
C ARG A 155 18.49 -29.90 -7.36
N GLU A 156 18.71 -31.19 -7.62
CA GLU A 156 19.97 -31.68 -8.17
C GLU A 156 20.22 -31.17 -9.60
N ILE A 157 19.17 -31.03 -10.42
CA ILE A 157 19.28 -30.54 -11.80
C ILE A 157 19.63 -29.05 -11.80
N ILE A 158 18.94 -28.27 -10.95
CA ILE A 158 19.17 -26.82 -10.82
C ILE A 158 20.60 -26.58 -10.32
N ARG A 159 21.02 -27.33 -9.29
CA ARG A 159 22.39 -27.25 -8.75
C ARG A 159 23.44 -27.63 -9.80
N ALA A 160 23.24 -28.74 -10.52
CA ALA A 160 24.16 -29.19 -11.56
C ALA A 160 24.33 -28.16 -12.70
N ALA A 161 23.26 -27.44 -13.05
CA ALA A 161 23.35 -26.37 -14.04
C ALA A 161 24.23 -25.19 -13.55
N GLY A 162 24.11 -24.79 -12.28
CA GLY A 162 24.99 -23.79 -11.67
C GLY A 162 26.43 -24.26 -11.52
N ASP A 163 26.64 -25.52 -11.13
CA ASP A 163 27.98 -26.11 -11.01
C ASP A 163 28.69 -26.18 -12.37
N ALA A 164 27.98 -26.57 -13.43
CA ALA A 164 28.53 -26.60 -14.79
C ALA A 164 29.06 -25.23 -15.25
N TYR A 165 28.42 -24.13 -14.83
CA TYR A 165 28.90 -22.77 -15.14
C TYR A 165 30.28 -22.50 -14.53
N PHE A 166 30.49 -22.85 -13.26
CA PHE A 166 31.79 -22.66 -12.60
C PHE A 166 32.83 -23.68 -13.05
N ASP A 167 32.44 -24.92 -13.35
CA ASP A 167 33.34 -25.95 -13.86
C ASP A 167 33.90 -25.57 -15.24
N ARG A 168 33.13 -24.82 -16.04
CA ARG A 168 33.61 -24.25 -17.31
C ARG A 168 34.75 -23.24 -17.15
N PHE A 169 34.89 -22.59 -15.99
CA PHE A 169 36.05 -21.73 -15.72
C PHE A 169 37.34 -22.52 -15.52
N ALA A 170 37.24 -23.78 -15.09
CA ALA A 170 38.38 -24.67 -14.86
C ALA A 170 38.70 -25.56 -16.08
N ASP A 171 37.69 -26.02 -16.82
CA ASP A 171 37.83 -26.88 -17.99
C ASP A 171 37.01 -26.35 -19.17
N ALA A 172 37.68 -26.07 -20.30
CA ALA A 172 37.02 -25.62 -21.53
C ALA A 172 36.07 -26.68 -22.13
N ASN A 173 36.25 -27.96 -21.79
CA ASN A 173 35.42 -29.06 -22.26
C ASN A 173 34.13 -29.26 -21.43
N ALA A 174 34.01 -28.61 -20.27
CA ALA A 174 32.78 -28.63 -19.49
C ALA A 174 31.65 -27.94 -20.27
N THR A 175 30.50 -28.60 -20.42
CA THR A 175 29.39 -28.04 -21.20
C THR A 175 28.37 -27.41 -20.27
N VAL A 176 28.20 -26.09 -20.37
CA VAL A 176 27.17 -25.35 -19.62
C VAL A 176 25.82 -25.50 -20.35
N PRO A 177 24.73 -25.85 -19.64
CA PRO A 177 23.42 -25.99 -20.25
C PRO A 177 22.79 -24.61 -20.52
N TRP A 178 23.22 -23.92 -21.57
CA TRP A 178 22.69 -22.62 -21.94
C TRP A 178 21.25 -22.69 -22.47
N GLY A 179 20.38 -21.82 -21.96
CA GLY A 179 19.04 -21.58 -22.51
C GLY A 179 19.08 -20.61 -23.71
N THR A 180 18.01 -20.61 -24.50
CA THR A 180 17.79 -19.60 -25.53
C THR A 180 16.33 -19.17 -25.48
N PRO A 181 16.01 -17.92 -25.08
CA PRO A 181 16.95 -16.88 -24.63
C PRO A 181 17.62 -17.15 -23.27
N CYS A 182 18.83 -16.62 -23.08
CA CYS A 182 19.51 -16.48 -21.79
C CYS A 182 20.10 -15.07 -21.67
N ALA A 183 20.08 -14.45 -20.47
CA ALA A 183 20.79 -13.20 -20.22
C ALA A 183 21.53 -13.14 -18.87
N ARG A 184 22.64 -12.41 -18.85
CA ARG A 184 23.45 -12.14 -17.65
C ARG A 184 23.39 -10.66 -17.30
N LEU A 185 23.17 -10.37 -16.02
CA LEU A 185 23.11 -9.04 -15.42
C LEU A 185 24.16 -8.92 -14.30
N GLU A 186 25.21 -8.14 -14.57
CA GLU A 186 26.32 -7.87 -13.64
C GLU A 186 26.46 -6.35 -13.47
N GLY A 187 26.31 -5.85 -12.24
CA GLY A 187 26.15 -4.41 -11.99
C GLY A 187 24.95 -3.89 -12.77
N GLY A 188 25.18 -3.11 -13.84
CA GLY A 188 24.16 -2.71 -14.82
C GLY A 188 24.44 -3.14 -16.26
N ALA A 189 25.40 -4.04 -16.50
CA ALA A 189 25.71 -4.59 -17.81
C ALA A 189 24.82 -5.80 -18.12
N TYR A 190 24.13 -5.76 -19.27
CA TYR A 190 23.16 -6.79 -19.66
C TYR A 190 23.52 -7.41 -21.02
N THR A 191 23.81 -8.71 -21.03
CA THR A 191 24.29 -9.39 -22.26
C THR A 191 23.21 -9.57 -23.31
N GLY A 192 21.93 -9.61 -22.91
CA GLY A 192 20.77 -9.76 -23.80
C GLY A 192 20.28 -8.47 -24.46
N ALA A 193 20.87 -7.30 -24.17
CA ALA A 193 20.31 -5.99 -24.52
C ALA A 193 20.09 -5.75 -26.02
N ARG A 194 20.87 -6.43 -26.88
CA ARG A 194 20.78 -6.29 -28.36
C ARG A 194 19.84 -7.30 -29.02
N ASN A 195 19.53 -8.43 -28.36
CA ASN A 195 18.69 -9.49 -28.89
C ASN A 195 18.03 -10.29 -27.77
N LEU A 196 16.87 -9.80 -27.30
CA LEU A 196 16.12 -10.36 -26.17
C LEU A 196 15.61 -11.79 -26.40
N THR A 197 15.48 -12.21 -27.67
CA THR A 197 14.91 -13.52 -28.02
C THR A 197 15.95 -14.58 -28.37
N GLY A 198 17.17 -14.18 -28.75
CA GLY A 198 18.18 -15.08 -29.30
C GLY A 198 19.52 -15.11 -28.57
N ASN A 199 19.69 -14.36 -27.47
CA ASN A 199 20.93 -14.39 -26.69
C ASN A 199 21.11 -15.73 -25.96
N THR A 200 22.35 -16.20 -25.83
CA THR A 200 22.67 -17.53 -25.25
C THR A 200 23.54 -17.46 -24.00
N CYS A 201 23.76 -16.25 -23.44
CA CYS A 201 24.71 -16.00 -22.33
C CYS A 201 26.17 -16.42 -22.56
N ASP A 202 26.48 -17.10 -23.66
CA ASP A 202 27.81 -17.59 -23.97
C ASP A 202 28.70 -16.43 -24.42
N LEU A 203 29.51 -15.94 -23.47
CA LEU A 203 30.43 -14.82 -23.66
C LEU A 203 31.88 -15.27 -23.93
N GLY A 204 32.14 -16.58 -24.03
CA GLY A 204 33.50 -17.12 -24.06
C GLY A 204 34.18 -17.00 -22.69
N LEU A 205 33.92 -17.98 -21.82
CA LEU A 205 34.49 -18.00 -20.47
C LEU A 205 35.96 -18.49 -20.49
N PRO A 206 36.84 -17.94 -19.63
CA PRO A 206 38.20 -18.46 -19.40
C PRO A 206 38.20 -19.93 -18.99
N SER A 207 39.35 -20.60 -19.06
CA SER A 207 39.48 -22.04 -18.74
C SER A 207 40.66 -22.36 -17.81
N THR A 208 41.07 -21.40 -16.99
CA THR A 208 42.25 -21.50 -16.13
C THR A 208 41.96 -21.18 -14.67
N ILE A 209 40.69 -20.94 -14.30
CA ILE A 209 40.29 -20.45 -12.98
C ILE A 209 39.46 -21.52 -12.28
N THR A 210 39.97 -22.03 -11.17
CA THR A 210 39.26 -23.01 -10.35
C THR A 210 38.56 -22.32 -9.18
N VAL A 211 37.23 -22.27 -9.22
CA VAL A 211 36.41 -21.69 -8.15
C VAL A 211 36.07 -22.78 -7.12
N VAL A 212 36.55 -22.60 -5.89
CA VAL A 212 36.37 -23.51 -4.74
C VAL A 212 35.44 -22.90 -3.67
N ASP A 213 35.06 -23.68 -2.66
CA ASP A 213 34.19 -23.27 -1.53
C ASP A 213 32.82 -22.68 -1.96
N ARG A 214 32.03 -23.49 -2.67
CA ARG A 214 30.69 -23.13 -3.14
C ARG A 214 29.66 -23.33 -2.02
N ARG A 215 28.98 -22.26 -1.61
CA ARG A 215 27.86 -22.29 -0.65
C ARG A 215 26.55 -22.02 -1.38
N TYR A 216 25.55 -22.88 -1.18
CA TYR A 216 24.35 -22.92 -2.03
C TYR A 216 23.10 -22.42 -1.31
N VAL A 217 22.16 -21.91 -2.10
CA VAL A 217 20.72 -21.81 -1.81
C VAL A 217 19.99 -22.28 -3.07
N ALA A 218 19.35 -23.45 -3.03
CA ALA A 218 18.65 -24.02 -4.16
C ALA A 218 17.13 -24.06 -3.92
N ASP A 219 16.39 -23.28 -4.68
CA ASP A 219 14.92 -23.14 -4.60
C ASP A 219 14.27 -23.86 -5.80
N GLU A 220 13.62 -25.01 -5.53
CA GLU A 220 12.92 -25.80 -6.55
C GLU A 220 11.66 -25.09 -7.09
N VAL A 221 10.97 -24.32 -6.24
CA VAL A 221 9.70 -23.66 -6.60
C VAL A 221 9.95 -22.56 -7.64
N ASN A 222 11.00 -21.77 -7.41
CA ASN A 222 11.43 -20.74 -8.34
C ASN A 222 12.47 -21.25 -9.36
N GLY A 223 12.90 -22.52 -9.32
CA GLY A 223 13.94 -23.01 -10.22
C GLY A 223 15.24 -22.19 -10.16
N VAL A 224 15.66 -21.75 -8.97
CA VAL A 224 16.84 -20.88 -8.81
C VAL A 224 17.90 -21.57 -7.97
N VAL A 225 19.16 -21.48 -8.38
CA VAL A 225 20.30 -21.76 -7.50
C VAL A 225 21.15 -20.51 -7.33
N VAL A 226 21.40 -20.13 -6.09
CA VAL A 226 22.34 -19.08 -5.72
C VAL A 226 23.58 -19.73 -5.15
N ILE A 227 24.75 -19.33 -5.65
CA ILE A 227 26.04 -19.88 -5.24
C ILE A 227 26.91 -18.72 -4.79
N TYR A 228 27.27 -18.73 -3.51
CA TYR A 228 28.27 -17.85 -2.91
C TYR A 228 29.64 -18.49 -3.06
N VAL A 229 30.60 -17.73 -3.57
CA VAL A 229 31.95 -18.19 -3.90
C VAL A 229 32.99 -17.12 -3.59
N GLY A 230 34.21 -17.53 -3.26
CA GLY A 230 35.37 -16.65 -3.39
C GLY A 230 35.92 -16.79 -4.81
N PHE A 231 35.75 -15.77 -5.65
CA PHE A 231 36.15 -15.85 -7.06
C PHE A 231 37.61 -15.44 -7.25
N PRO A 232 38.53 -16.36 -7.63
CA PRO A 232 39.94 -16.04 -7.75
C PRO A 232 40.22 -15.09 -8.93
N GLY A 233 40.99 -14.02 -8.67
CA GLY A 233 41.38 -13.04 -9.69
C GLY A 233 40.22 -12.20 -10.23
N LEU A 234 39.14 -12.06 -9.44
CA LEU A 234 38.03 -11.15 -9.75
C LEU A 234 38.48 -9.69 -9.65
N ASP A 235 39.14 -9.36 -8.55
CA ASP A 235 39.93 -8.16 -8.40
C ASP A 235 41.31 -8.36 -9.04
N ARG A 236 41.75 -7.39 -9.86
CA ARG A 236 43.07 -7.46 -10.50
C ARG A 236 44.16 -6.91 -9.60
N ASP A 237 43.77 -6.11 -8.61
CA ASP A 237 44.66 -5.42 -7.69
C ASP A 237 44.82 -6.19 -6.36
N ASP A 238 44.05 -7.28 -6.16
CA ASP A 238 44.15 -8.22 -5.03
C ASP A 238 44.35 -9.67 -5.52
N PRO A 239 45.41 -10.38 -5.09
CA PRO A 239 45.61 -11.79 -5.43
C PRO A 239 44.65 -12.75 -4.73
N ASP A 240 43.98 -12.34 -3.64
CA ASP A 240 43.09 -13.20 -2.88
C ASP A 240 41.69 -13.35 -3.55
N PRO A 241 41.00 -14.49 -3.35
CA PRO A 241 39.68 -14.69 -3.96
C PRO A 241 38.64 -13.71 -3.41
N SER A 242 38.12 -12.84 -4.27
CA SER A 242 37.17 -11.80 -3.85
C SER A 242 35.76 -12.37 -3.60
N PRO A 243 34.99 -11.83 -2.63
CA PRO A 243 33.64 -12.29 -2.36
C PRO A 243 32.69 -12.06 -3.53
N ASP A 244 31.97 -13.11 -3.93
CA ASP A 244 31.10 -13.09 -5.09
C ASP A 244 29.89 -14.00 -4.91
N SER A 245 28.79 -13.67 -5.58
CA SER A 245 27.63 -14.54 -5.67
C SER A 245 27.01 -14.54 -7.06
N HIS A 246 26.54 -15.72 -7.48
CA HIS A 246 25.83 -15.92 -8.73
C HIS A 246 24.48 -16.58 -8.48
N ALA A 247 23.40 -15.93 -8.92
CA ALA A 247 22.05 -16.50 -8.95
C ALA A 247 21.69 -16.94 -10.37
N PHE A 248 21.36 -18.21 -10.54
CA PHE A 248 21.00 -18.83 -11.81
C PHE A 248 19.52 -19.24 -11.80
N ARG A 249 18.73 -18.69 -12.72
CA ARG A 249 17.39 -19.22 -13.04
C ARG A 249 17.55 -20.38 -14.02
N VAL A 250 16.97 -21.53 -13.70
CA VAL A 250 17.01 -22.75 -14.50
C VAL A 250 15.59 -23.15 -14.89
N GLU A 251 15.37 -23.38 -16.18
CA GLU A 251 14.07 -23.80 -16.73
C GLU A 251 14.27 -24.93 -17.73
N GLY A 252 13.70 -26.10 -17.46
CA GLY A 252 13.87 -27.30 -18.28
C GLY A 252 15.34 -27.77 -18.33
N GLY A 253 16.04 -27.65 -17.21
CA GLY A 253 17.46 -28.00 -17.06
C GLY A 253 18.44 -27.05 -17.76
N LYS A 254 17.99 -25.87 -18.21
CA LYS A 254 18.83 -24.87 -18.91
C LYS A 254 18.83 -23.52 -18.21
N ILE A 255 19.96 -22.83 -18.23
CA ILE A 255 20.13 -21.51 -17.60
C ILE A 255 19.42 -20.44 -18.44
N ARG A 256 18.54 -19.70 -17.78
CA ARG A 256 17.73 -18.61 -18.34
C ARG A 256 18.23 -17.23 -17.96
N TYR A 257 18.49 -16.98 -16.67
CA TYR A 257 19.00 -15.71 -16.18
C TYR A 257 20.17 -15.93 -15.24
N ILE A 258 21.13 -15.01 -15.26
CA ILE A 258 22.29 -15.01 -14.37
C ILE A 258 22.39 -13.62 -13.74
N HIS A 259 22.27 -13.53 -12.42
CA HIS A 259 22.59 -12.31 -11.66
C HIS A 259 23.90 -12.52 -10.94
N THR A 260 24.82 -11.57 -11.08
CA THR A 260 26.11 -11.59 -10.39
C THR A 260 26.18 -10.41 -9.41
N LEU A 261 26.59 -10.68 -8.17
CA LEU A 261 26.97 -9.67 -7.16
C LEU A 261 28.43 -9.92 -6.78
N SER A 262 29.32 -9.12 -7.37
CA SER A 262 30.75 -9.16 -7.14
C SER A 262 31.18 -7.95 -6.32
N THR A 263 31.92 -8.16 -5.23
CA THR A 263 32.52 -7.09 -4.43
C THR A 263 34.03 -7.12 -4.57
N CYS A 264 34.63 -5.97 -4.87
CA CYS A 264 36.07 -5.80 -4.95
C CYS A 264 36.50 -4.85 -3.84
N GLU A 265 37.31 -5.34 -2.91
CA GLU A 265 37.62 -4.67 -1.66
C GLU A 265 38.49 -3.44 -1.91
N GLY A 266 37.95 -2.24 -1.71
CA GLY A 266 38.72 -1.00 -1.79
C GLY A 266 39.22 -0.59 -3.18
N HIS A 267 39.01 -1.39 -4.22
CA HIS A 267 39.47 -1.12 -5.60
C HIS A 267 38.29 -0.82 -6.55
N PRO A 268 38.02 0.46 -6.86
CA PRO A 268 36.94 0.85 -7.75
C PRO A 268 36.98 0.15 -9.11
N GLY A 269 35.90 -0.58 -9.43
CA GLY A 269 35.79 -1.32 -10.68
C GLY A 269 36.70 -2.55 -10.76
N CYS A 270 37.18 -3.10 -9.64
CA CYS A 270 37.98 -4.33 -9.58
C CYS A 270 39.29 -4.25 -10.40
N GLY A 271 39.94 -3.09 -10.41
CA GLY A 271 41.15 -2.82 -11.21
C GLY A 271 40.92 -2.64 -12.72
N PHE A 272 39.67 -2.58 -13.19
CA PHE A 272 39.35 -2.24 -14.58
C PHE A 272 39.26 -0.72 -14.79
N ASN A 273 40.40 -0.03 -14.67
CA ASN A 273 40.52 1.39 -15.00
C ASN A 273 40.32 1.64 -16.52
N GLY A 274 39.08 1.71 -16.98
CA GLY A 274 38.72 2.18 -18.33
C GLY A 274 39.12 1.26 -19.50
N THR A 275 39.63 0.06 -19.26
CA THR A 275 40.06 -0.91 -20.29
C THR A 275 38.97 -1.96 -20.57
N GLY A 276 37.78 -1.51 -20.93
CA GLY A 276 36.76 -2.34 -21.59
C GLY A 276 36.83 -2.17 -23.11
N PRO A 277 36.46 -3.18 -23.93
CA PRO A 277 36.50 -3.06 -25.38
C PRO A 277 35.55 -1.92 -25.85
N PRO A 278 35.96 -1.11 -26.84
CA PRO A 278 35.34 0.18 -27.12
C PRO A 278 33.90 0.03 -27.66
N PRO A 279 32.99 0.97 -27.33
CA PRO A 279 31.67 1.01 -27.93
C PRO A 279 31.82 1.41 -29.41
N SER A 280 31.40 0.50 -30.31
CA SER A 280 31.33 0.78 -31.74
C SER A 280 30.40 1.95 -32.02
N ARG A 281 30.97 3.02 -32.61
CA ARG A 281 30.29 4.20 -33.16
C ARG A 281 29.13 3.80 -34.07
N GLY A 282 27.99 4.48 -33.94
CA GLY A 282 26.86 4.30 -34.85
C GLY A 282 25.71 5.29 -34.60
N HIS A 283 25.92 6.53 -35.05
CA HIS A 283 24.93 7.51 -35.53
C HIS A 283 23.64 7.78 -34.74
N ALA A 284 23.58 9.02 -34.23
CA ALA A 284 22.33 9.73 -34.03
C ALA A 284 21.48 9.74 -35.30
N SER A 285 20.20 9.33 -35.21
CA SER A 285 19.11 10.01 -35.91
C SER A 285 17.71 9.52 -35.48
N LEU A 286 16.82 10.51 -35.45
CA LEU A 286 15.39 10.47 -35.81
C LEU A 286 14.40 9.72 -34.91
N GLN A 287 13.68 10.54 -34.14
CA GLN A 287 12.27 10.35 -33.81
C GLN A 287 11.47 9.89 -35.04
N SER A 288 10.78 8.76 -34.95
CA SER A 288 9.54 8.56 -35.70
C SER A 288 8.58 7.58 -35.03
N ARG A 289 7.38 8.12 -34.75
CA ARG A 289 6.08 7.48 -34.53
C ARG A 289 5.96 6.03 -34.99
N LEU A 290 5.55 5.14 -34.09
CA LEU A 290 4.73 3.96 -34.43
C LEU A 290 3.71 3.69 -33.31
N GLN A 291 2.43 3.81 -33.64
CA GLN A 291 1.28 3.40 -32.82
C GLN A 291 1.16 1.87 -32.83
N PRO A 292 0.69 1.22 -31.75
CA PRO A 292 0.39 -0.21 -31.80
C PRO A 292 -1.05 -0.45 -32.28
N ARG A 293 -1.15 -1.30 -33.32
CA ARG A 293 -2.36 -2.00 -33.76
C ARG A 293 -2.82 -2.99 -32.69
N ALA A 294 -4.11 -2.97 -32.36
CA ALA A 294 -4.77 -4.00 -31.57
C ALA A 294 -5.29 -5.14 -32.47
N SER A 295 -5.06 -6.39 -32.07
CA SER A 295 -5.68 -7.59 -32.65
C SER A 295 -6.61 -8.25 -31.62
N HIS A 296 -7.83 -8.54 -32.07
CA HIS A 296 -8.98 -9.10 -31.34
C HIS A 296 -8.97 -10.63 -31.26
N SER A 297 -9.45 -11.18 -30.13
CA SER A 297 -10.46 -12.27 -30.01
C SER A 297 -10.69 -12.60 -28.51
N ASP A 298 -11.75 -12.10 -27.86
CA ASP A 298 -13.07 -12.75 -27.63
C ASP A 298 -13.04 -13.94 -26.64
N ARG A 299 -13.91 -14.14 -25.62
CA ARG A 299 -15.04 -13.39 -25.05
C ARG A 299 -15.57 -14.20 -23.84
N TYR A 300 -15.83 -13.58 -22.68
CA TYR A 300 -16.96 -13.89 -21.77
C TYR A 300 -17.20 -12.64 -20.89
N GLU A 301 -18.16 -11.81 -21.30
CA GLU A 301 -18.59 -10.57 -20.64
C GLU A 301 -19.67 -10.86 -19.57
N LEU A 302 -19.51 -10.29 -18.37
CA LEU A 302 -20.61 -9.90 -17.48
C LEU A 302 -20.55 -8.38 -17.29
N LYS A 303 -21.58 -7.73 -17.84
CA LYS A 303 -21.86 -6.28 -17.97
C LYS A 303 -21.22 -5.35 -16.90
N TYR A 304 -20.18 -4.64 -17.31
CA TYR A 304 -20.00 -3.21 -17.02
C TYR A 304 -19.36 -2.57 -18.26
N ARG A 305 -20.17 -1.93 -19.11
CA ARG A 305 -19.65 -1.15 -20.26
C ARG A 305 -19.50 0.30 -19.81
N PRO A 306 -18.28 0.85 -19.66
CA PRO A 306 -18.11 2.26 -19.91
C PRO A 306 -18.26 2.46 -21.42
N SER A 307 -19.14 3.36 -21.84
CA SER A 307 -19.34 3.70 -23.25
C SER A 307 -18.04 4.30 -23.82
N LYS A 308 -17.20 3.44 -24.40
CA LYS A 308 -16.16 3.82 -25.35
C LYS A 308 -16.84 4.31 -26.63
N HIS A 309 -17.38 5.53 -26.64
CA HIS A 309 -17.69 6.30 -27.87
C HIS A 309 -17.98 7.80 -27.67
N VAL A 310 -17.54 8.44 -26.57
CA VAL A 310 -17.59 9.92 -26.43
C VAL A 310 -16.21 10.54 -26.11
N LEU A 311 -15.14 9.76 -26.24
CA LEU A 311 -13.76 10.20 -25.95
C LEU A 311 -13.12 10.93 -27.15
N CYS A 312 -13.73 12.04 -27.60
CA CYS A 312 -13.04 13.09 -28.38
C CYS A 312 -13.86 14.36 -28.65
N GLN A 313 -15.09 14.51 -28.14
CA GLN A 313 -15.93 15.69 -28.46
C GLN A 313 -16.49 16.49 -27.26
N LEU A 314 -16.18 16.12 -26.02
CA LEU A 314 -16.56 16.93 -24.84
C LEU A 314 -15.39 17.62 -24.11
N VAL A 315 -14.23 17.75 -24.77
CA VAL A 315 -13.19 18.72 -24.39
C VAL A 315 -13.42 20.09 -25.06
N SER A 316 -14.52 20.23 -25.80
CA SER A 316 -14.91 21.48 -26.47
C SER A 316 -16.33 21.94 -26.14
N ALA A 317 -16.98 21.37 -25.10
CA ALA A 317 -18.07 22.09 -24.47
C ALA A 317 -17.45 23.30 -23.79
N GLN A 318 -17.64 24.46 -24.41
CA GLN A 318 -17.28 25.77 -23.88
C GLN A 318 -17.62 25.81 -22.39
N ILE A 319 -16.62 25.60 -21.52
CA ILE A 319 -16.65 26.18 -20.19
C ILE A 319 -16.59 27.67 -20.49
N SER A 320 -17.77 28.26 -20.64
CA SER A 320 -17.98 29.70 -20.65
C SER A 320 -17.05 30.28 -19.59
N MET A 321 -16.24 31.26 -20.00
CA MET A 321 -15.24 31.96 -19.19
C MET A 321 -15.87 32.80 -18.06
N SER A 322 -16.89 32.29 -17.38
CA SER A 322 -17.83 33.11 -16.61
C SER A 322 -18.29 32.47 -15.29
N PRO A 323 -17.40 32.28 -14.29
CA PRO A 323 -17.85 32.40 -12.91
C PRO A 323 -17.38 33.73 -12.30
N LEU A 324 -16.13 34.11 -12.54
CA LEU A 324 -15.50 35.25 -11.86
C LEU A 324 -15.89 36.63 -12.46
N THR A 325 -16.51 36.67 -13.64
CA THR A 325 -16.87 37.94 -14.32
C THR A 325 -18.14 38.59 -13.78
N GLY A 326 -18.92 37.91 -12.94
CA GLY A 326 -20.20 38.41 -12.42
C GLY A 326 -20.14 39.07 -11.03
N TRP A 327 -19.08 38.85 -10.24
CA TRP A 327 -19.00 39.38 -8.87
C TRP A 327 -18.31 40.75 -8.85
N LYS A 328 -19.11 41.82 -8.77
CA LYS A 328 -18.65 43.21 -8.60
C LYS A 328 -18.64 43.60 -7.11
N GLY A 329 -18.04 42.77 -6.25
CA GLY A 329 -17.75 43.14 -4.86
C GLY A 329 -16.60 44.16 -4.79
N ALA A 330 -16.54 44.97 -3.72
CA ALA A 330 -15.62 46.10 -3.61
C ALA A 330 -14.12 45.72 -3.61
N ASP A 331 -13.74 44.49 -3.24
CA ASP A 331 -12.35 44.01 -3.17
C ASP A 331 -12.14 42.72 -3.98
N THR A 332 -12.03 42.85 -5.30
CA THR A 332 -11.74 41.72 -6.22
C THR A 332 -10.25 41.48 -6.47
N SER A 333 -9.36 42.30 -5.87
CA SER A 333 -7.90 42.22 -6.02
C SER A 333 -7.36 40.81 -5.73
N TYR A 334 -7.80 40.20 -4.63
CA TYR A 334 -7.35 38.87 -4.21
C TYR A 334 -7.77 37.77 -5.19
N LEU A 335 -9.05 37.75 -5.62
CA LEU A 335 -9.54 36.79 -6.61
C LEU A 335 -8.88 36.97 -7.99
N GLN A 336 -8.58 38.21 -8.38
CA GLN A 336 -7.82 38.50 -9.61
C GLN A 336 -6.38 37.96 -9.51
N ASN A 337 -5.73 38.12 -8.36
CA ASN A 337 -4.40 37.55 -8.11
C ASN A 337 -4.43 36.02 -8.19
N ILE A 338 -5.44 35.37 -7.60
CA ILE A 338 -5.65 33.91 -7.73
C ILE A 338 -5.75 33.51 -9.21
N GLN A 339 -6.52 34.26 -10.01
CA GLN A 339 -6.70 33.98 -11.43
C GLN A 339 -5.39 34.11 -12.22
N ARG A 340 -4.54 35.10 -11.89
CA ARG A 340 -3.21 35.28 -12.50
C ARG A 340 -2.25 34.15 -12.13
N SER A 341 -2.35 33.60 -10.92
CA SER A 341 -1.48 32.52 -10.43
C SER A 341 -1.91 31.11 -10.88
N CYS A 342 -3.12 30.93 -11.41
CA CYS A 342 -3.63 29.64 -11.89
C CYS A 342 -2.75 28.88 -12.91
N PRO A 343 -2.04 29.53 -13.86
CA PRO A 343 -1.14 28.83 -14.79
C PRO A 343 0.08 28.22 -14.09
N GLN A 344 0.64 28.91 -13.08
CA GLN A 344 1.79 28.43 -12.30
C GLN A 344 1.37 27.42 -11.22
N HIS A 345 0.16 27.59 -10.68
CA HIS A 345 -0.42 26.70 -9.68
C HIS A 345 -1.79 26.17 -10.14
N PRO A 346 -1.82 25.05 -10.89
CA PRO A 346 -3.06 24.48 -11.43
C PRO A 346 -4.10 24.11 -10.36
N SER A 347 -3.66 23.78 -9.14
CA SER A 347 -4.54 23.44 -8.02
C SER A 347 -5.48 24.58 -7.62
N LEU A 348 -5.10 25.85 -7.86
CA LEU A 348 -5.93 27.01 -7.57
C LEU A 348 -7.23 27.04 -8.39
N LYS A 349 -7.29 26.29 -9.50
CA LYS A 349 -8.51 26.15 -10.29
C LYS A 349 -9.63 25.44 -9.52
N LEU A 350 -9.32 24.72 -8.43
CA LEU A 350 -10.32 24.19 -7.49
C LEU A 350 -11.21 25.28 -6.88
N LEU A 351 -10.69 26.48 -6.67
CA LEU A 351 -11.49 27.59 -6.11
C LEU A 351 -12.63 28.00 -7.06
N LYS A 352 -12.53 27.69 -8.36
CA LYS A 352 -13.57 27.96 -9.35
C LYS A 352 -14.74 26.98 -9.28
N THR A 353 -14.60 25.86 -8.58
CA THR A 353 -15.69 24.87 -8.44
C THR A 353 -16.67 25.23 -7.32
N LEU A 354 -16.34 26.21 -6.48
CA LEU A 354 -17.26 26.70 -5.47
C LEU A 354 -18.40 27.50 -6.12
N PRO A 355 -19.65 27.29 -5.67
CA PRO A 355 -20.76 28.09 -6.15
C PRO A 355 -20.61 29.54 -5.67
N ILE A 356 -20.81 30.51 -6.57
CA ILE A 356 -20.86 31.93 -6.22
C ILE A 356 -22.25 32.22 -5.70
N LEU A 357 -22.32 32.38 -4.39
CA LEU A 357 -23.52 32.34 -3.63
C LEU A 357 -23.38 33.53 -2.65
N PRO A 358 -24.14 34.63 -2.86
CA PRO A 358 -23.85 35.93 -2.23
C PRO A 358 -24.37 36.13 -0.80
N GLU A 359 -25.36 35.36 -0.33
CA GLU A 359 -25.87 35.39 1.05
C GLU A 359 -25.99 33.97 1.60
N HIS A 360 -25.00 33.50 2.38
CA HIS A 360 -24.95 32.11 2.87
C HIS A 360 -24.56 32.05 4.34
N ALA A 361 -24.94 30.94 4.99
CA ALA A 361 -24.80 30.69 6.42
C ALA A 361 -23.38 30.32 6.86
N SER A 362 -22.34 30.87 6.22
CA SER A 362 -20.98 30.76 6.74
C SER A 362 -20.91 31.45 8.11
N ARG A 363 -20.30 30.79 9.08
CA ARG A 363 -20.26 31.23 10.47
C ARG A 363 -18.82 31.44 10.89
N ILE A 364 -18.53 32.59 11.51
CA ILE A 364 -17.21 32.88 12.06
C ILE A 364 -17.32 33.11 13.56
N LYS A 365 -16.47 32.42 14.33
CA LYS A 365 -16.21 32.76 15.73
C LYS A 365 -14.81 33.31 15.89
N ILE A 366 -14.69 34.43 16.57
CA ILE A 366 -13.43 35.09 16.85
C ILE A 366 -13.16 34.93 18.34
N LEU A 367 -12.05 34.30 18.67
CA LEU A 367 -11.54 34.19 20.04
C LEU A 367 -10.39 35.18 20.20
N GLU A 368 -10.57 36.18 21.04
CA GLU A 368 -9.50 37.11 21.41
C GLU A 368 -8.82 36.64 22.68
N PHE A 369 -7.52 36.41 22.60
CA PHE A 369 -6.68 36.02 23.72
C PHE A 369 -6.19 37.28 24.45
N ARG A 370 -6.54 37.39 25.72
CA ARG A 370 -6.08 38.43 26.65
C ARG A 370 -5.34 37.76 27.81
N GLU A 371 -4.58 38.53 28.58
CA GLU A 371 -3.94 38.00 29.78
C GLU A 371 -5.01 37.51 30.78
N GLY A 372 -5.17 36.19 30.88
CA GLY A 372 -6.06 35.53 31.84
C GLY A 372 -7.53 35.40 31.44
N THR A 373 -7.97 35.91 30.28
CA THR A 373 -9.36 35.74 29.79
C THR A 373 -9.41 35.59 28.27
N ILE A 374 -10.41 34.85 27.77
CA ILE A 374 -10.69 34.71 26.35
C ILE A 374 -12.09 35.26 26.08
N THR A 375 -12.20 36.21 25.15
CA THR A 375 -13.50 36.76 24.74
C THR A 375 -13.91 36.17 23.40
N GLU A 376 -15.16 35.73 23.31
CA GLU A 376 -15.74 35.13 22.10
C GLU A 376 -16.71 36.13 21.43
N LEU A 377 -16.57 36.28 20.12
CA LEU A 377 -17.48 37.04 19.27
C LEU A 377 -17.94 36.16 18.11
N GLU A 378 -19.24 36.13 17.85
CA GLU A 378 -19.83 35.36 16.75
C GLU A 378 -20.34 36.30 15.65
N ILE A 379 -19.96 35.99 14.40
CA ILE A 379 -20.25 36.79 13.21
C ILE A 379 -20.89 35.89 12.16
N HIS A 380 -22.01 36.33 11.60
CA HIS A 380 -22.78 35.59 10.59
C HIS A 380 -22.83 36.27 9.23
N LYS A 381 -22.43 37.55 9.14
CA LYS A 381 -22.50 38.34 7.91
C LYS A 381 -21.20 39.07 7.64
N LEU A 382 -20.80 39.16 6.36
CA LEU A 382 -19.58 39.85 5.94
C LEU A 382 -19.47 41.31 6.42
N PRO A 383 -20.53 42.17 6.32
CA PRO A 383 -20.42 43.54 6.79
C PRO A 383 -20.14 43.68 8.31
N GLN A 384 -20.53 42.68 9.11
CA GLN A 384 -20.20 42.65 10.53
C GLN A 384 -18.71 42.35 10.76
N LEU A 385 -18.12 41.52 9.90
CA LEU A 385 -16.68 41.26 9.91
C LEU A 385 -15.89 42.51 9.50
N ASP A 386 -16.33 43.22 8.46
CA ASP A 386 -15.69 44.47 8.04
C ASP A 386 -15.81 45.56 9.12
N ALA A 387 -16.95 45.64 9.81
CA ALA A 387 -17.13 46.55 10.95
C ALA A 387 -16.22 46.19 12.15
N TYR A 388 -16.04 44.89 12.41
CA TYR A 388 -15.07 44.40 13.41
C TYR A 388 -13.62 44.74 13.00
N TRP A 389 -13.32 44.59 11.71
CA TRP A 389 -12.26 45.25 10.92
C TRP A 389 -11.92 46.67 11.38
N ALA A 390 -12.92 47.54 11.24
CA ALA A 390 -12.79 48.98 11.34
C ALA A 390 -12.81 49.52 12.78
N THR A 391 -13.18 48.71 13.77
CA THR A 391 -13.28 49.17 15.18
C THR A 391 -11.89 49.29 15.80
N GLU A 392 -11.55 50.44 16.40
CA GLU A 392 -10.31 50.63 17.18
C GLU A 392 -10.32 49.70 18.40
N ARG A 393 -9.25 48.90 18.54
CA ARG A 393 -9.24 47.72 19.43
C ARG A 393 -8.52 48.00 20.75
N SER A 394 -8.93 47.28 21.79
CA SER A 394 -8.31 47.36 23.12
C SER A 394 -6.83 46.94 23.08
N PRO A 395 -5.91 47.67 23.73
CA PRO A 395 -4.47 47.33 23.78
C PRO A 395 -4.18 46.03 24.56
N THR A 396 -5.19 45.38 25.13
CA THR A 396 -5.07 44.17 25.96
C THR A 396 -5.11 42.86 25.17
N CYS A 397 -5.42 42.90 23.87
CA CYS A 397 -5.49 41.72 23.01
C CYS A 397 -4.09 41.34 22.48
N ARG A 398 -3.64 40.12 22.80
CA ARG A 398 -2.31 39.59 22.45
C ARG A 398 -2.35 38.54 21.35
N GLY A 399 -3.53 38.00 21.03
CA GLY A 399 -3.72 37.00 19.98
C GLY A 399 -5.17 36.88 19.53
N ARG A 400 -5.39 36.49 18.27
CA ARG A 400 -6.73 36.32 17.68
C ARG A 400 -6.83 35.02 16.90
N LEU A 401 -7.84 34.21 17.22
CA LEU A 401 -8.15 32.99 16.49
C LEU A 401 -9.52 33.11 15.81
N TYR A 402 -9.52 33.05 14.49
CA TYR A 402 -10.70 33.08 13.64
C TYR A 402 -11.10 31.65 13.27
N LEU A 403 -12.17 31.15 13.85
CA LEU A 403 -12.77 29.86 13.49
C LEU A 403 -13.83 30.10 12.41
N VAL A 404 -13.65 29.55 11.23
CA VAL A 404 -14.55 29.75 10.07
C VAL A 404 -15.17 28.42 9.67
N GLU A 405 -16.48 28.35 9.72
CA GLU A 405 -17.29 27.20 9.33
C GLU A 405 -18.00 27.45 7.99
N ASP A 406 -17.95 26.45 7.10
CA ASP A 406 -18.60 26.42 5.78
C ASP A 406 -18.25 27.61 4.86
N ILE A 407 -16.97 27.76 4.53
CA ILE A 407 -16.45 28.92 3.77
C ILE A 407 -17.04 29.03 2.35
N SER A 408 -17.26 30.28 1.89
CA SER A 408 -17.67 30.59 0.52
C SER A 408 -16.77 31.65 -0.14
N ILE A 409 -16.89 31.83 -1.46
CA ILE A 409 -16.01 32.72 -2.26
C ILE A 409 -15.93 34.16 -1.70
N PRO A 410 -17.05 34.81 -1.30
CA PRO A 410 -16.99 36.14 -0.70
C PRO A 410 -16.12 36.22 0.57
N TRP A 411 -16.18 35.22 1.45
CA TRP A 411 -15.35 35.14 2.65
C TRP A 411 -13.88 34.86 2.32
N ILE A 412 -13.61 34.01 1.33
CA ILE A 412 -12.24 33.78 0.82
C ILE A 412 -11.63 35.10 0.33
N SER A 413 -12.40 35.91 -0.40
CA SER A 413 -11.92 37.20 -0.90
C SER A 413 -11.62 38.19 0.23
N SER A 414 -12.52 38.32 1.20
CA SER A 414 -12.37 39.26 2.33
C SER A 414 -11.21 38.85 3.26
N LEU A 415 -11.15 37.58 3.69
CA LEU A 415 -10.07 37.07 4.54
C LEU A 415 -8.72 37.09 3.82
N GLY A 416 -8.70 36.66 2.56
CA GLY A 416 -7.50 36.63 1.73
C GLY A 416 -6.91 38.02 1.49
N ASN A 417 -7.76 39.03 1.23
CA ASN A 417 -7.31 40.41 1.04
C ASN A 417 -6.83 41.05 2.36
N HIS A 418 -7.54 40.82 3.47
CA HIS A 418 -7.19 41.41 4.77
C HIS A 418 -5.88 40.84 5.35
N PHE A 419 -5.69 39.53 5.23
CA PHE A 419 -4.54 38.81 5.80
C PHE A 419 -3.51 38.37 4.76
N ASP A 420 -3.57 38.85 3.52
CA ASP A 420 -2.66 38.47 2.42
C ASP A 420 -2.34 36.95 2.41
N ILE A 421 -3.39 36.14 2.51
CA ILE A 421 -3.25 34.69 2.73
C ILE A 421 -2.81 34.04 1.43
N ASP A 422 -1.88 33.09 1.49
CA ASP A 422 -1.57 32.24 0.34
C ASP A 422 -2.81 31.48 -0.15
N PRO A 423 -3.25 31.67 -1.42
CA PRO A 423 -4.44 31.00 -1.95
C PRO A 423 -4.42 29.47 -1.89
N ARG A 424 -3.23 28.86 -1.77
CA ARG A 424 -3.07 27.41 -1.59
C ARG A 424 -3.71 26.92 -0.29
N PHE A 425 -3.81 27.76 0.74
CA PHE A 425 -4.53 27.46 1.99
C PHE A 425 -5.99 27.07 1.72
N PHE A 426 -6.71 27.90 0.96
CA PHE A 426 -8.10 27.63 0.61
C PHE A 426 -8.21 26.47 -0.37
N ALA A 427 -7.30 26.36 -1.35
CA ALA A 427 -7.33 25.26 -2.31
C ALA A 427 -7.11 23.88 -1.65
N GLU A 428 -6.25 23.79 -0.64
CA GLU A 428 -6.02 22.56 0.13
C GLU A 428 -7.20 22.18 1.03
N TYR A 429 -7.84 23.16 1.68
CA TYR A 429 -9.09 22.93 2.40
C TYR A 429 -10.20 22.40 1.50
N LEU A 430 -10.33 22.98 0.30
CA LEU A 430 -11.35 22.61 -0.67
C LEU A 430 -11.13 21.28 -1.35
N LYS A 431 -9.94 20.67 -1.22
CA LYS A 431 -9.56 19.40 -1.85
C LYS A 431 -10.74 18.43 -1.82
N LEU A 432 -11.43 18.37 -2.97
CA LEU A 432 -12.65 17.61 -3.12
C LEU A 432 -12.28 16.13 -3.08
N ASP A 433 -13.15 15.36 -2.47
CA ASP A 433 -12.86 14.00 -2.08
C ASP A 433 -12.43 13.08 -3.24
N LEU A 434 -11.42 12.24 -2.97
CA LEU A 434 -10.85 11.25 -3.89
C LEU A 434 -11.73 10.00 -4.04
N ASP A 435 -12.79 9.91 -3.25
CA ASP A 435 -13.68 8.75 -3.23
C ASP A 435 -14.83 8.87 -4.26
N ARG A 436 -14.82 9.97 -5.03
CA ARG A 436 -15.81 10.28 -6.08
C ARG A 436 -15.65 9.43 -7.34
N THR A 437 -14.47 8.86 -7.59
CA THR A 437 -14.20 8.06 -8.80
C THR A 437 -13.06 7.04 -8.70
N GLN A 438 -12.15 7.10 -7.71
CA GLN A 438 -10.82 6.44 -7.81
C GLN A 438 -10.06 6.80 -9.11
N ASN A 439 -10.55 7.77 -9.90
CA ASN A 439 -9.95 8.20 -11.16
C ASN A 439 -9.12 9.44 -10.86
N PHE A 440 -7.85 9.22 -10.57
CA PHE A 440 -6.82 10.26 -10.50
C PHE A 440 -6.57 10.98 -11.84
N LEU A 441 -7.28 10.56 -12.89
CA LEU A 441 -7.06 10.94 -14.28
C LEU A 441 -7.94 12.09 -14.76
N GLU A 442 -8.96 12.50 -13.97
CA GLU A 442 -9.89 13.57 -14.35
C GLU A 442 -9.95 14.67 -13.28
N GLY A 443 -9.81 15.94 -13.70
CA GLY A 443 -9.95 17.12 -12.84
C GLY A 443 -8.65 17.66 -12.24
N TYR A 444 -8.76 18.74 -11.47
CA TYR A 444 -7.64 19.39 -10.77
C TYR A 444 -7.50 18.80 -9.36
N HIS A 445 -6.28 18.60 -8.89
CA HIS A 445 -5.99 18.10 -7.56
C HIS A 445 -4.85 18.91 -6.92
N THR A 446 -4.83 18.98 -5.58
CA THR A 446 -3.71 19.60 -4.87
C THR A 446 -2.49 18.69 -4.92
N MET A 447 -1.35 19.25 -5.35
CA MET A 447 -0.06 18.56 -5.32
C MET A 447 0.47 18.50 -3.89
N ARG A 448 1.15 17.40 -3.52
CA ARG A 448 1.85 17.33 -2.24
C ARG A 448 3.02 18.32 -2.25
N ARG A 449 3.21 19.02 -1.14
CA ARG A 449 4.39 19.87 -0.95
C ARG A 449 5.62 19.00 -0.68
N LEU A 450 6.73 19.36 -1.32
CA LEU A 450 8.04 18.78 -1.04
C LEU A 450 8.37 18.99 0.44
N PRO A 451 8.96 17.99 1.13
CA PRO A 451 9.33 18.12 2.55
C PRO A 451 10.16 19.38 2.86
N SER A 452 11.09 19.73 1.96
CA SER A 452 11.94 20.93 2.07
C SER A 452 11.19 22.26 2.04
N LEU A 453 9.99 22.30 1.45
CA LEU A 453 9.16 23.50 1.32
C LEU A 453 8.04 23.56 2.38
N ARG A 454 8.04 22.66 3.36
CA ARG A 454 6.98 22.62 4.39
C ARG A 454 7.23 23.64 5.49
N SER A 455 8.49 23.91 5.83
CA SER A 455 8.87 24.90 6.85
C SER A 455 8.58 26.34 6.42
N THR A 456 8.53 26.61 5.11
CA THR A 456 8.44 27.98 4.54
C THR A 456 7.03 28.55 4.48
N VAL A 457 6.01 27.73 4.69
CA VAL A 457 4.60 28.12 4.58
C VAL A 457 3.96 28.19 5.95
N THR A 458 3.03 29.10 6.19
CA THR A 458 2.39 29.28 7.51
C THR A 458 1.00 28.65 7.61
N PHE A 459 0.77 27.57 6.85
CA PHE A 459 -0.48 26.81 6.91
C PHE A 459 -0.31 25.30 6.71
N THR A 460 -1.28 24.55 7.21
CA THR A 460 -1.38 23.10 7.04
C THR A 460 -2.84 22.66 7.05
N THR A 461 -3.13 21.53 6.40
CA THR A 461 -4.48 20.97 6.30
C THR A 461 -4.48 19.55 6.87
N PHE A 462 -5.32 19.35 7.87
CA PHE A 462 -5.62 18.07 8.47
C PHE A 462 -6.88 17.47 7.88
N VAL A 463 -6.94 16.15 7.90
CA VAL A 463 -8.06 15.38 7.40
C VAL A 463 -8.52 14.44 8.50
N TYR A 464 -9.83 14.32 8.70
CA TYR A 464 -10.42 13.39 9.66
C TYR A 464 -11.75 12.86 9.11
N HIS A 465 -12.27 11.81 9.72
CA HIS A 465 -13.54 11.20 9.32
C HIS A 465 -14.59 11.39 10.41
N GLU A 466 -15.72 11.98 10.05
CA GLU A 466 -16.90 12.05 10.90
C GLU A 466 -17.78 10.84 10.59
N ILE A 467 -18.00 9.97 11.58
CA ILE A 467 -18.85 8.78 11.43
C ILE A 467 -20.24 9.11 11.94
N ARG A 468 -21.25 8.81 11.13
CA ARG A 468 -22.67 9.01 11.40
C ARG A 468 -23.43 7.71 11.32
N THR A 469 -24.42 7.56 12.18
CA THR A 469 -25.44 6.51 12.09
C THR A 469 -26.68 7.10 11.47
N PHE A 470 -27.21 6.40 10.47
CA PHE A 470 -28.41 6.75 9.74
C PHE A 470 -29.51 5.74 10.04
N ASP A 471 -30.75 6.21 9.97
CA ASP A 471 -31.93 5.36 10.10
C ASP A 471 -32.04 4.40 8.88
N GLY A 472 -32.76 3.29 9.03
CA GLY A 472 -32.85 2.23 8.00
C GLY A 472 -33.40 2.64 6.62
N HIS A 473 -33.88 3.87 6.46
CA HIS A 473 -34.34 4.46 5.19
C HIS A 473 -33.24 5.21 4.43
N ALA A 474 -31.98 5.13 4.89
CA ALA A 474 -30.88 5.84 4.26
C ALA A 474 -30.60 5.36 2.83
N PRO A 475 -30.31 6.27 1.89
CA PRO A 475 -29.93 5.91 0.53
C PRO A 475 -28.62 5.11 0.53
N ARG A 476 -28.58 4.03 -0.26
CA ARG A 476 -27.41 3.17 -0.37
C ARG A 476 -26.38 3.78 -1.32
N ARG A 477 -25.10 3.71 -0.96
CA ARG A 477 -23.99 4.17 -1.80
C ARG A 477 -23.92 3.41 -3.13
N GLU A 478 -24.34 2.16 -3.16
CA GLU A 478 -24.36 1.32 -4.37
C GLU A 478 -25.30 1.88 -5.44
N ASP A 479 -26.39 2.55 -5.02
CA ASP A 479 -27.40 3.09 -5.91
C ASP A 479 -27.19 4.60 -6.18
N TYR A 480 -26.65 5.31 -5.19
CA TYR A 480 -26.53 6.77 -5.20
C TYR A 480 -25.14 7.27 -4.80
N GLU A 481 -24.71 8.33 -5.48
CA GLU A 481 -23.68 9.23 -4.99
C GLU A 481 -24.32 10.24 -4.03
N ILE A 482 -23.78 10.33 -2.82
CA ILE A 482 -24.36 11.09 -1.70
C ILE A 482 -23.39 12.19 -1.28
N LEU A 483 -23.82 13.45 -1.37
CA LEU A 483 -23.04 14.61 -0.94
C LEU A 483 -23.74 15.36 0.20
N THR A 484 -22.97 15.98 1.09
CA THR A 484 -23.50 16.97 2.04
C THR A 484 -24.03 18.20 1.29
N ARG A 485 -24.95 18.93 1.92
CA ARG A 485 -25.60 20.11 1.31
C ARG A 485 -24.78 21.40 1.45
N ASP A 486 -23.68 21.34 2.19
CA ASP A 486 -22.76 22.41 2.55
C ASP A 486 -22.17 23.15 1.34
N ASN A 487 -21.58 24.34 1.53
CA ASN A 487 -20.89 25.07 0.46
C ASN A 487 -19.73 24.23 -0.09
N VAL A 488 -18.98 23.61 0.84
CA VAL A 488 -17.97 22.63 0.52
C VAL A 488 -18.56 21.23 0.66
N ALA A 489 -19.24 20.77 -0.40
CA ALA A 489 -19.88 19.46 -0.40
C ALA A 489 -18.85 18.33 -0.16
N ARG A 490 -19.10 17.52 0.87
CA ARG A 490 -18.30 16.32 1.21
C ARG A 490 -19.04 15.05 0.79
N LEU A 491 -18.30 14.05 0.34
CA LEU A 491 -18.88 12.76 -0.01
C LEU A 491 -19.23 12.00 1.26
N VAL A 492 -20.45 11.47 1.31
CA VAL A 492 -20.89 10.56 2.37
C VAL A 492 -20.70 9.13 1.88
N THR A 493 -19.78 8.43 2.51
CA THR A 493 -19.46 7.04 2.19
C THR A 493 -20.26 6.15 3.13
N THR A 494 -21.40 5.63 2.69
CA THR A 494 -22.12 4.63 3.49
C THR A 494 -21.40 3.29 3.42
N VAL A 495 -21.21 2.68 4.57
CA VAL A 495 -20.60 1.37 4.73
C VAL A 495 -21.38 0.64 5.81
N ASP A 496 -21.79 -0.57 5.47
CA ASP A 496 -22.49 -1.53 6.31
C ASP A 496 -23.97 -1.31 6.61
N HIS A 497 -24.72 -2.33 6.19
CA HIS A 497 -26.05 -2.72 6.66
C HIS A 497 -25.93 -3.85 7.68
N HIS A 498 -24.97 -3.78 8.62
CA HIS A 498 -24.72 -4.89 9.56
C HIS A 498 -25.73 -4.98 10.70
N CYS A 499 -26.56 -3.94 10.90
CA CYS A 499 -27.68 -3.91 11.83
C CYS A 499 -28.83 -3.09 11.20
N GLU A 500 -29.99 -3.00 11.86
CA GLU A 500 -31.15 -2.15 11.48
C GLU A 500 -30.82 -0.64 11.29
N ARG A 501 -29.55 -0.22 11.49
CA ARG A 501 -29.01 1.13 11.32
C ARG A 501 -27.84 1.10 10.34
N ALA A 502 -27.83 2.03 9.39
CA ALA A 502 -26.76 2.16 8.40
C ALA A 502 -25.67 3.11 8.91
N THR A 503 -24.40 2.74 8.81
CA THR A 503 -23.29 3.64 9.13
C THR A 503 -22.78 4.35 7.89
N GLY A 504 -22.39 5.62 8.03
CA GLY A 504 -21.74 6.34 6.96
C GLY A 504 -20.68 7.27 7.48
N MET A 505 -19.69 7.53 6.64
CA MET A 505 -18.48 8.23 6.99
C MET A 505 -18.37 9.45 6.08
N ILE A 506 -18.02 10.58 6.66
CA ILE A 506 -17.87 11.84 5.94
C ILE A 506 -16.43 12.27 6.15
N ARG A 507 -15.65 12.32 5.08
CA ARG A 507 -14.30 12.87 5.19
C ARG A 507 -14.42 14.39 5.30
N ARG A 508 -13.81 14.91 6.36
CA ARG A 508 -13.77 16.33 6.68
C ARG A 508 -12.34 16.84 6.58
N ASN A 509 -12.19 18.09 6.17
CA ASN A 509 -10.91 18.77 6.19
C ASN A 509 -10.93 19.87 7.25
N MET A 510 -9.80 20.09 7.89
CA MET A 510 -9.56 21.18 8.82
C MET A 510 -8.26 21.86 8.43
N SER A 511 -8.29 23.12 8.02
CA SER A 511 -7.08 23.84 7.63
C SER A 511 -6.74 24.92 8.64
N VAL A 512 -5.49 24.97 9.08
CA VAL A 512 -4.99 25.98 10.00
C VAL A 512 -3.98 26.87 9.29
N TRP A 513 -4.07 28.17 9.51
CA TRP A 513 -3.15 29.20 9.05
C TRP A 513 -2.78 30.10 10.21
N TRP A 514 -1.53 30.56 10.28
CA TRP A 514 -1.10 31.48 11.31
C TRP A 514 -0.20 32.57 10.75
N ARG A 515 -0.13 33.67 11.49
CA ARG A 515 0.78 34.77 11.31
C ARG A 515 1.39 35.13 12.67
N PRO A 516 2.71 35.00 12.84
CA PRO A 516 3.40 35.47 14.04
C PRO A 516 3.19 36.97 14.25
N SER A 517 3.28 37.41 15.50
CA SER A 517 3.18 38.83 15.81
C SER A 517 4.39 39.60 15.26
N SER A 518 4.15 40.75 14.62
CA SER A 518 5.20 41.62 14.09
C SER A 518 5.93 42.40 15.20
N ASP A 519 5.19 42.83 16.23
CA ASP A 519 5.68 43.58 17.39
C ASP A 519 5.10 43.01 18.71
N PRO A 520 5.79 43.16 19.86
CA PRO A 520 5.26 42.67 21.15
C PRO A 520 3.91 43.26 21.56
N ALA A 521 3.55 44.42 20.98
CA ALA A 521 2.29 45.12 21.18
C ALA A 521 1.20 44.74 20.15
N SER A 522 1.56 44.13 19.01
CA SER A 522 0.58 43.63 18.05
C SER A 522 0.13 42.21 18.43
N PRO A 523 -1.14 41.85 18.19
CA PRO A 523 -1.58 40.48 18.37
C PRO A 523 -1.11 39.59 17.22
N TRP A 524 -0.87 38.31 17.50
CA TRP A 524 -0.77 37.30 16.44
C TRP A 524 -2.16 36.97 15.88
N ASP A 525 -2.24 36.51 14.64
CA ASP A 525 -3.50 36.10 13.99
C ASP A 525 -3.43 34.61 13.58
N GLY A 526 -4.50 33.86 13.83
CA GLY A 526 -4.65 32.46 13.43
C GLY A 526 -6.03 32.23 12.84
N ILE A 527 -6.12 31.38 11.81
CA ILE A 527 -7.38 31.04 11.14
C ILE A 527 -7.52 29.51 11.10
N VAL A 528 -8.69 29.01 11.47
CA VAL A 528 -9.05 27.59 11.36
C VAL A 528 -10.29 27.48 10.47
N LEU A 529 -10.15 26.82 9.31
CA LEU A 529 -11.27 26.46 8.44
C LEU A 529 -11.77 25.07 8.81
N VAL A 530 -13.08 24.95 9.02
CA VAL A 530 -13.74 23.70 9.37
C VAL A 530 -15.01 23.50 8.56
N ASP A 531 -15.34 22.24 8.31
CA ASP A 531 -16.60 21.85 7.70
C ASP A 531 -17.75 21.92 8.73
N PRO A 532 -18.99 22.26 8.31
CA PRO A 532 -20.13 22.29 9.20
C PRO A 532 -20.56 20.89 9.65
N GLY A 533 -21.23 20.83 10.81
CA GLY A 533 -21.86 19.62 11.30
C GLY A 533 -22.82 18.99 10.29
N ALA A 534 -22.88 17.66 10.21
CA ALA A 534 -23.70 16.96 9.22
C ALA A 534 -25.19 17.31 9.37
N SER A 535 -25.78 17.93 8.35
CA SER A 535 -27.21 18.24 8.31
C SER A 535 -28.06 16.96 8.10
N SER A 536 -29.37 17.05 8.33
CA SER A 536 -30.30 15.98 7.96
C SER A 536 -30.65 15.95 6.47
N THR A 537 -30.07 16.84 5.65
CA THR A 537 -30.36 16.92 4.21
C THR A 537 -29.12 16.64 3.35
N PHE A 538 -29.28 15.78 2.34
CA PHE A 538 -28.21 15.32 1.46
C PHE A 538 -28.59 15.50 -0.01
N ARG A 539 -27.59 15.69 -0.86
CA ARG A 539 -27.74 15.69 -2.31
C ARG A 539 -27.45 14.28 -2.84
N LEU A 540 -28.36 13.76 -3.65
CA LEU A 540 -28.31 12.42 -4.22
C LEU A 540 -28.27 12.46 -5.74
N ARG A 541 -27.40 11.65 -6.33
CA ARG A 541 -27.35 11.39 -7.77
C ARG A 541 -27.28 9.88 -8.01
N ARG A 542 -28.13 9.34 -8.89
CA ARG A 542 -28.17 7.90 -9.15
C ARG A 542 -27.03 7.49 -10.09
N TRP A 543 -26.34 6.39 -9.78
CA TRP A 543 -25.22 5.90 -10.60
C TRP A 543 -25.65 5.45 -12.00
N SER A 544 -26.85 4.87 -12.15
CA SER A 544 -27.34 4.35 -13.43
C SER A 544 -27.77 5.41 -14.45
N ALA A 545 -27.81 6.69 -14.05
CA ALA A 545 -28.20 7.80 -14.91
C ALA A 545 -27.31 9.03 -14.64
N PRO A 546 -25.99 8.97 -14.96
CA PRO A 546 -25.06 10.06 -14.70
C PRO A 546 -25.38 11.33 -15.53
N ASP A 547 -26.03 11.16 -16.68
CA ASP A 547 -26.44 12.22 -17.60
C ASP A 547 -27.74 12.93 -17.18
N ALA A 548 -28.46 12.41 -16.16
CA ALA A 548 -29.57 13.13 -15.56
C ALA A 548 -29.01 14.27 -14.71
N ALA A 549 -28.95 15.47 -15.30
CA ALA A 549 -28.31 16.67 -14.74
C ALA A 549 -28.87 17.16 -13.38
N ALA A 550 -29.89 16.51 -12.80
CA ALA A 550 -30.54 16.96 -11.58
C ALA A 550 -30.08 16.16 -10.36
N TRP A 551 -29.28 16.80 -9.50
CA TRP A 551 -29.12 16.35 -8.11
C TRP A 551 -30.48 16.42 -7.43
N SER A 552 -30.93 15.29 -6.88
CA SER A 552 -32.12 15.24 -6.01
C SER A 552 -31.73 15.54 -4.56
N THR A 553 -32.65 16.05 -3.75
CA THR A 553 -32.43 16.27 -2.31
C THR A 553 -33.20 15.23 -1.52
N ALA A 554 -32.56 14.61 -0.54
CA ALA A 554 -33.21 13.71 0.40
C ALA A 554 -32.95 14.15 1.83
N THR A 555 -33.94 13.95 2.69
CA THR A 555 -33.85 14.21 4.12
C THR A 555 -33.77 12.88 4.86
N CYS A 556 -32.71 12.70 5.64
CA CYS A 556 -32.47 11.52 6.45
C CYS A 556 -31.95 11.95 7.83
N SER A 557 -32.63 11.50 8.89
CA SER A 557 -32.16 11.68 10.25
C SER A 557 -30.86 10.91 10.46
N ASN A 558 -29.92 11.55 11.14
CA ASN A 558 -28.62 10.98 11.43
C ASN A 558 -28.06 11.53 12.73
N THR A 559 -27.35 10.67 13.46
CA THR A 559 -26.70 10.99 14.74
C THR A 559 -25.21 10.66 14.64
N PRO A 560 -24.34 11.32 15.43
CA PRO A 560 -22.95 10.91 15.56
C PRO A 560 -22.84 9.44 16.02
N TYR A 561 -21.90 8.69 15.46
CA TYR A 561 -21.58 7.35 15.95
C TYR A 561 -21.00 7.42 17.36
N LEU A 562 -21.52 6.60 18.29
CA LEU A 562 -21.15 6.61 19.73
C LEU A 562 -21.21 8.01 20.37
N ASP A 563 -22.21 8.82 20.00
CA ASP A 563 -22.38 10.21 20.46
C ASP A 563 -21.27 11.19 20.07
N GLY A 564 -20.34 10.79 19.19
CA GLY A 564 -19.31 11.63 18.61
C GLY A 564 -17.89 11.28 19.05
N TYR A 565 -16.97 12.22 18.90
CA TYR A 565 -15.57 12.01 19.28
C TYR A 565 -15.41 11.95 20.81
N VAL A 566 -14.38 11.23 21.28
CA VAL A 566 -14.09 11.07 22.71
C VAL A 566 -13.62 12.39 23.31
N ASP A 567 -14.23 12.80 24.42
CA ASP A 567 -13.85 14.00 25.16
C ASP A 567 -12.50 13.79 25.87
N PHE A 568 -11.63 14.78 25.79
CA PHE A 568 -10.28 14.78 26.37
C PHE A 568 -10.12 15.81 27.49
N ALA A 569 -11.23 16.38 27.98
CA ALA A 569 -11.24 17.20 29.18
C ALA A 569 -10.93 16.37 30.45
N ALA A 570 -10.40 17.02 31.48
CA ALA A 570 -10.13 16.37 32.76
C ALA A 570 -11.43 15.85 33.40
N TRP A 571 -11.35 14.71 34.10
CA TRP A 571 -12.49 14.14 34.81
C TRP A 571 -12.73 14.85 36.16
N PRO A 572 -13.98 15.20 36.53
CA PRO A 572 -15.21 15.06 35.74
C PRO A 572 -15.30 16.13 34.64
N PRO A 573 -15.79 15.78 33.43
CA PRO A 573 -15.89 16.73 32.34
C PRO A 573 -16.84 17.88 32.69
N PRO A 574 -16.61 19.09 32.16
CA PRO A 574 -17.51 20.22 32.36
C PRO A 574 -18.93 19.90 31.85
N PRO A 575 -19.99 20.45 32.47
CA PRO A 575 -21.37 20.17 32.10
C PRO A 575 -21.62 20.47 30.62
N GLN A 576 -22.02 19.45 29.87
CA GLN A 576 -22.24 19.55 28.43
C GLN A 576 -23.68 20.01 28.14
N GLY A 577 -23.83 21.00 27.27
CA GLY A 577 -25.14 21.40 26.74
C GLY A 577 -25.76 20.32 25.83
N PRO A 578 -27.02 20.49 25.41
CA PRO A 578 -27.81 19.48 24.70
C PRO A 578 -27.28 19.09 23.30
N ALA A 579 -26.32 19.83 22.74
CA ALA A 579 -25.69 19.58 21.44
C ALA A 579 -24.22 19.18 21.62
N ARG A 580 -23.99 18.01 22.22
CA ARG A 580 -22.64 17.42 22.36
C ARG A 580 -22.08 17.08 20.98
N HIS A 581 -20.88 17.57 20.66
CA HIS A 581 -20.13 17.26 19.43
C HIS A 581 -20.87 17.53 18.10
N ALA A 582 -21.83 18.46 18.08
CA ALA A 582 -22.62 18.77 16.87
C ALA A 582 -21.82 19.54 15.80
N SER A 583 -20.93 20.45 16.22
CA SER A 583 -20.02 21.20 15.35
C SER A 583 -18.62 21.25 15.98
N ILE A 584 -17.59 21.08 15.15
CA ILE A 584 -16.19 21.17 15.58
C ILE A 584 -15.81 22.61 15.96
N LEU A 585 -16.42 23.61 15.30
CA LEU A 585 -16.21 25.02 15.61
C LEU A 585 -16.64 25.34 17.05
N ASP A 586 -17.83 24.89 17.44
CA ASP A 586 -18.33 25.06 18.81
C ASP A 586 -17.53 24.23 19.82
N GLY A 587 -17.01 23.07 19.40
CA GLY A 587 -16.10 22.25 20.21
C GLY A 587 -14.82 23.00 20.55
N ILE A 588 -14.13 23.55 19.54
CA ILE A 588 -12.87 24.30 19.71
C ILE A 588 -13.09 25.53 20.61
N ALA A 589 -14.14 26.31 20.34
CA ALA A 589 -14.46 27.49 21.16
C ALA A 589 -14.70 27.12 22.63
N ARG A 590 -15.47 26.05 22.88
CA ARG A 590 -15.75 25.57 24.23
C ARG A 590 -14.52 25.08 24.98
N TYR A 591 -13.62 24.35 24.32
CA TYR A 591 -12.38 23.89 24.95
C TYR A 591 -11.48 25.07 25.32
N TRP A 592 -11.43 26.12 24.48
CA TRP A 592 -10.70 27.34 24.81
C TRP A 592 -11.31 28.09 26.00
N GLN A 593 -12.64 28.14 26.14
CA GLN A 593 -13.29 28.74 27.32
C GLN A 593 -12.94 28.02 28.64
N HIS A 594 -12.61 26.73 28.59
CA HIS A 594 -12.27 25.90 29.76
C HIS A 594 -10.78 25.54 29.80
N ALA A 595 -9.94 26.22 29.01
CA ALA A 595 -8.52 25.92 28.91
C ALA A 595 -7.77 26.21 30.22
N SER A 596 -6.68 25.48 30.47
CA SER A 596 -5.84 25.76 31.62
C SER A 596 -5.06 27.07 31.43
N ARG A 597 -4.64 27.70 32.53
CA ARG A 597 -3.80 28.91 32.46
C ARG A 597 -2.48 28.65 31.72
N ALA A 598 -1.96 27.42 31.77
CA ALA A 598 -0.75 27.02 31.06
C ALA A 598 -0.99 26.98 29.54
N ASP A 599 -2.12 26.42 29.10
CA ASP A 599 -2.46 26.35 27.67
C ASP A 599 -2.68 27.75 27.08
N VAL A 600 -3.35 28.63 27.83
CA VAL A 600 -3.52 30.04 27.43
C VAL A 600 -2.17 30.76 27.37
N ALA A 601 -1.29 30.54 28.35
CA ALA A 601 0.05 31.12 28.34
C ALA A 601 0.90 30.64 27.16
N ALA A 602 0.82 29.35 26.81
CA ALA A 602 1.49 28.79 25.64
C ALA A 602 0.96 29.39 24.33
N ALA A 603 -0.35 29.50 24.16
CA ALA A 603 -0.97 30.15 23.00
C ALA A 603 -0.62 31.65 22.89
N LEU A 604 -0.36 32.34 24.01
CA LEU A 604 0.11 33.73 24.01
C LEU A 604 1.58 33.85 23.56
N LEU A 605 2.39 32.81 23.73
CA LEU A 605 3.80 32.77 23.33
C LEU A 605 3.96 32.42 21.84
N ASP A 606 3.24 31.40 21.37
CA ASP A 606 3.30 30.94 19.98
C ASP A 606 1.88 30.73 19.40
N PRO A 607 1.54 31.35 18.26
CA PRO A 607 0.23 31.16 17.61
C PRO A 607 -0.06 29.70 17.24
N ARG A 608 0.96 28.85 17.07
CA ARG A 608 0.79 27.43 16.73
C ARG A 608 0.14 26.64 17.87
N ASP A 609 0.31 27.07 19.11
CA ASP A 609 -0.32 26.44 20.27
C ASP A 609 -1.82 26.78 20.39
N ALA A 610 -2.28 27.82 19.70
CA ALA A 610 -3.70 28.14 19.59
C ALA A 610 -4.52 27.03 18.88
N PHE A 611 -3.85 26.14 18.15
CA PHE A 611 -4.47 25.02 17.43
C PHE A 611 -4.53 23.72 18.23
N LEU A 612 -4.09 23.70 19.49
CA LEU A 612 -4.06 22.51 20.36
C LEU A 612 -5.36 21.69 20.31
N PHE A 613 -6.49 22.34 20.61
CA PHE A 613 -7.79 21.65 20.67
C PHE A 613 -8.30 21.22 19.29
N ALA A 614 -7.95 21.94 18.24
CA ALA A 614 -8.27 21.56 16.87
C ALA A 614 -7.59 20.23 16.51
N HIS A 615 -6.29 20.10 16.80
CA HIS A 615 -5.54 18.86 16.59
C HIS A 615 -6.08 17.70 17.44
N ARG A 616 -6.40 17.94 18.72
CA ARG A 616 -6.94 16.91 19.61
C ARG A 616 -8.31 16.39 19.18
N ILE A 617 -9.21 17.26 18.70
CA ILE A 617 -10.49 16.81 18.17
C ILE A 617 -10.28 15.96 16.91
N ALA A 618 -9.37 16.37 16.00
CA ALA A 618 -9.03 15.58 14.83
C ALA A 618 -8.45 14.20 15.20
N ALA A 619 -7.54 14.14 16.19
CA ALA A 619 -7.00 12.89 16.71
C ALA A 619 -8.09 12.00 17.34
N SER A 620 -9.02 12.60 18.09
CA SER A 620 -10.15 11.88 18.70
C SER A 620 -11.11 11.28 17.65
N HIS A 621 -11.35 11.98 16.54
CA HIS A 621 -12.07 11.41 15.40
C HIS A 621 -11.34 10.22 14.76
N TRP A 622 -10.01 10.27 14.66
CA TRP A 622 -9.22 9.13 14.20
C TRP A 622 -9.24 7.96 15.17
N ASN A 623 -9.29 8.22 16.47
CA ASN A 623 -9.46 7.18 17.47
C ASN A 623 -10.82 6.48 17.32
N LEU A 624 -11.91 7.26 17.19
CA LEU A 624 -13.25 6.72 16.91
C LEU A 624 -13.27 5.90 15.60
N GLN A 625 -12.54 6.37 14.59
CA GLN A 625 -12.38 5.68 13.32
C GLN A 625 -11.69 4.32 13.47
N LEU A 626 -10.68 4.23 14.31
CA LEU A 626 -9.98 2.99 14.60
C LEU A 626 -10.91 1.99 15.32
N GLU A 627 -11.67 2.44 16.33
CA GLU A 627 -12.63 1.59 17.04
C GLU A 627 -13.70 1.01 16.11
N TYR A 628 -14.22 1.84 15.19
CA TYR A 628 -15.14 1.36 14.16
C TYR A 628 -14.49 0.32 13.23
N LEU A 629 -13.23 0.53 12.83
CA LEU A 629 -12.49 -0.43 11.99
C LEU A 629 -12.25 -1.77 12.68
N VAL A 630 -11.99 -1.78 13.99
CA VAL A 630 -11.86 -3.03 14.76
C VAL A 630 -13.16 -3.84 14.70
N GLY A 631 -14.31 -3.17 14.88
CA GLY A 631 -15.62 -3.81 14.75
C GLY A 631 -15.88 -4.37 13.34
N VAL A 632 -15.48 -3.64 12.30
CA VAL A 632 -15.56 -4.10 10.90
C VAL A 632 -14.70 -5.34 10.67
N VAL A 633 -13.43 -5.32 11.09
CA VAL A 633 -12.52 -6.47 10.91
C VAL A 633 -13.07 -7.70 11.63
N SER A 634 -13.57 -7.54 12.86
CA SER A 634 -14.21 -8.63 13.60
C SER A 634 -15.45 -9.18 12.86
N HIS A 635 -16.22 -8.31 12.20
CA HIS A 635 -17.34 -8.76 11.36
C HIS A 635 -16.87 -9.60 10.16
N LEU A 636 -15.82 -9.14 9.47
CA LEU A 636 -15.24 -9.87 8.34
C LEU A 636 -14.68 -11.24 8.77
N GLU A 637 -13.96 -11.29 9.90
CA GLU A 637 -13.46 -12.52 10.52
C GLU A 637 -14.60 -13.47 10.92
N LYS A 638 -15.68 -12.95 11.51
CA LYS A 638 -16.86 -13.74 11.84
C LYS A 638 -17.56 -14.26 10.58
N GLY A 639 -17.58 -13.47 9.51
CA GLY A 639 -18.01 -13.91 8.19
C GLY A 639 -17.22 -15.13 7.74
N LEU A 640 -15.89 -15.11 7.89
CA LEU A 640 -15.00 -16.22 7.57
C LEU A 640 -15.23 -17.45 8.46
N LEU A 641 -15.38 -17.25 9.78
CA LEU A 641 -15.61 -18.33 10.75
C LEU A 641 -16.87 -19.15 10.43
N ARG A 642 -17.93 -18.51 9.90
CA ARG A 642 -19.14 -19.24 9.47
C ARG A 642 -18.83 -20.28 8.41
N PHE A 643 -17.87 -20.01 7.52
CA PHE A 643 -17.45 -20.95 6.49
C PHE A 643 -16.59 -22.08 7.06
N GLU A 644 -15.70 -21.79 8.01
CA GLU A 644 -14.89 -22.83 8.68
C GLU A 644 -15.75 -23.83 9.45
N GLN A 645 -16.90 -23.37 9.96
CA GLN A 645 -17.86 -24.19 10.69
C GLN A 645 -18.87 -24.93 9.80
N MET A 646 -18.74 -24.84 8.47
CA MET A 646 -19.65 -25.54 7.56
C MET A 646 -19.48 -27.06 7.65
N ASP A 647 -20.60 -27.77 7.51
CA ASP A 647 -20.60 -29.23 7.43
C ASP A 647 -19.72 -29.73 6.27
N ALA A 648 -19.01 -30.83 6.49
CA ALA A 648 -18.13 -31.44 5.49
C ALA A 648 -18.85 -31.88 4.20
N HIS A 649 -20.19 -32.01 4.22
CA HIS A 649 -21.02 -32.40 3.07
C HIS A 649 -22.30 -31.56 3.01
N PRO A 650 -22.22 -30.29 2.60
CA PRO A 650 -23.37 -29.40 2.57
C PRO A 650 -24.32 -29.75 1.42
N ARG A 651 -25.60 -29.39 1.56
CA ARG A 651 -26.59 -29.54 0.48
C ARG A 651 -26.27 -28.58 -0.68
N ALA A 652 -26.67 -28.95 -1.90
CA ALA A 652 -26.38 -28.16 -3.10
C ALA A 652 -26.95 -26.72 -3.04
N GLU A 653 -28.15 -26.54 -2.48
CA GLU A 653 -28.77 -25.22 -2.28
C GLU A 653 -27.93 -24.36 -1.32
N THR A 654 -27.49 -24.93 -0.21
CA THR A 654 -26.61 -24.27 0.76
C THR A 654 -25.29 -23.84 0.12
N ILE A 655 -24.70 -24.64 -0.76
CA ILE A 655 -23.44 -24.28 -1.44
C ILE A 655 -23.61 -23.06 -2.35
N VAL A 656 -24.74 -22.93 -3.05
CA VAL A 656 -25.00 -21.77 -3.92
C VAL A 656 -25.12 -20.49 -3.10
N ASP A 657 -25.85 -20.55 -1.99
CA ASP A 657 -26.01 -19.42 -1.07
C ASP A 657 -24.68 -19.01 -0.44
N GLU A 658 -23.87 -19.98 -0.02
CA GLU A 658 -22.56 -19.74 0.61
C GLU A 658 -21.53 -19.19 -0.38
N VAL A 659 -21.52 -19.67 -1.64
CA VAL A 659 -20.70 -19.06 -2.70
C VAL A 659 -21.10 -17.59 -2.93
N GLY A 660 -22.40 -17.29 -2.88
CA GLY A 660 -22.93 -15.93 -2.95
C GLY A 660 -22.49 -15.05 -1.77
N ALA A 661 -22.59 -15.58 -0.55
CA ALA A 661 -22.15 -14.91 0.67
C ALA A 661 -20.64 -14.63 0.66
N LEU A 662 -19.84 -15.61 0.23
CA LEU A 662 -18.39 -15.49 0.16
C LEU A 662 -17.93 -14.51 -0.92
N ARG A 663 -18.63 -14.45 -2.05
CA ARG A 663 -18.38 -13.43 -3.08
C ARG A 663 -18.61 -12.02 -2.53
N THR A 664 -19.67 -11.85 -1.74
CA THR A 664 -19.94 -10.57 -1.05
C THR A 664 -18.83 -10.27 -0.04
N LEU A 665 -18.46 -11.23 0.79
CA LEU A 665 -17.36 -11.07 1.76
C LEU A 665 -16.03 -10.70 1.07
N LEU A 666 -15.67 -11.35 -0.04
CA LEU A 666 -14.48 -11.03 -0.82
C LEU A 666 -14.53 -9.60 -1.39
N SER A 667 -15.69 -9.15 -1.84
CA SER A 667 -15.91 -7.77 -2.27
C SER A 667 -15.69 -6.80 -1.11
N ASP A 668 -16.23 -7.09 0.06
CA ASP A 668 -16.12 -6.25 1.26
C ASP A 668 -14.69 -6.17 1.78
N VAL A 669 -13.97 -7.31 1.86
CA VAL A 669 -12.54 -7.35 2.21
C VAL A 669 -11.72 -6.50 1.23
N ASN A 670 -11.98 -6.60 -0.07
CA ASN A 670 -11.27 -5.79 -1.08
C ASN A 670 -11.64 -4.29 -1.00
N ALA A 671 -12.88 -3.95 -0.68
CA ALA A 671 -13.33 -2.58 -0.49
C ALA A 671 -12.63 -1.96 0.73
N TRP A 672 -12.62 -2.67 1.86
CA TRP A 672 -11.97 -2.24 3.10
C TRP A 672 -10.45 -2.17 2.97
N ARG A 673 -9.81 -3.12 2.28
CA ARG A 673 -8.38 -3.05 1.95
C ARG A 673 -8.03 -1.75 1.22
N ARG A 674 -8.79 -1.38 0.18
CA ARG A 674 -8.57 -0.14 -0.56
C ARG A 674 -8.78 1.08 0.33
N ARG A 675 -9.82 1.08 1.17
CA ARG A 675 -10.16 2.19 2.05
C ARG A 675 -9.11 2.44 3.14
N VAL A 676 -8.63 1.38 3.79
CA VAL A 676 -7.58 1.50 4.82
C VAL A 676 -6.27 2.03 4.23
N TYR A 677 -5.94 1.69 2.99
CA TYR A 677 -4.80 2.30 2.30
C TYR A 677 -4.97 3.83 2.17
N PHE A 678 -6.16 4.30 1.81
CA PHE A 678 -6.44 5.74 1.77
C PHE A 678 -6.37 6.38 3.16
N TYR A 679 -6.78 5.68 4.21
CA TYR A 679 -6.67 6.19 5.58
C TYR A 679 -5.23 6.35 6.04
N LEU A 680 -4.36 5.40 5.69
CA LEU A 680 -2.92 5.51 5.96
C LEU A 680 -2.30 6.70 5.24
N GLU A 681 -2.65 6.93 3.98
CA GLU A 681 -2.19 8.11 3.25
C GLU A 681 -2.67 9.42 3.87
N GLN A 682 -3.93 9.47 4.33
CA GLN A 682 -4.48 10.65 5.02
C GLN A 682 -3.83 10.89 6.39
N MET A 683 -3.60 9.82 7.17
CA MET A 683 -2.91 9.92 8.44
C MET A 683 -1.46 10.37 8.25
N ARG A 684 -0.80 9.88 7.21
CA ARG A 684 0.53 10.36 6.80
C ARG A 684 0.50 11.85 6.47
N TRP A 685 -0.53 12.37 5.78
CA TRP A 685 -0.67 13.81 5.54
C TRP A 685 -0.78 14.62 6.83
N ASN A 686 -1.55 14.13 7.80
CA ASN A 686 -1.67 14.79 9.11
C ASN A 686 -0.33 14.83 9.83
N MET A 687 0.39 13.71 9.86
CA MET A 687 1.73 13.63 10.48
C MET A 687 2.74 14.55 9.80
N GLU A 688 2.74 14.56 8.48
CA GLU A 688 3.56 15.47 7.66
C GLU A 688 3.20 16.95 7.90
N GLY A 689 1.93 17.23 8.21
CA GLY A 689 1.41 18.56 8.52
C GLY A 689 1.83 19.11 9.89
N LEU A 690 2.15 18.24 10.87
CA LEU A 690 2.61 18.64 12.21
C LEU A 690 4.07 19.10 12.26
N ARG A 691 4.85 18.83 11.21
CA ARG A 691 6.25 19.33 11.04
C ARG A 691 7.18 19.01 12.22
N VAL A 692 6.92 17.93 12.97
CA VAL A 692 7.86 17.46 13.99
C VAL A 692 9.09 16.92 13.27
N PRO A 693 10.31 17.42 13.57
CA PRO A 693 11.52 16.97 12.90
C PRO A 693 11.71 15.47 13.10
N SER A 694 11.71 14.70 12.02
CA SER A 694 12.32 13.38 12.01
C SER A 694 13.83 13.60 12.10
N ALA A 695 14.55 12.79 12.88
CA ALA A 695 16.01 12.85 12.96
C ALA A 695 16.61 12.81 11.54
N GLY A 696 17.18 13.92 11.06
CA GLY A 696 17.83 14.02 9.74
C GLY A 696 17.32 15.09 8.76
N ALA A 697 16.31 15.92 9.07
CA ALA A 697 15.82 16.92 8.11
C ALA A 697 16.72 18.18 8.03
N MET A 698 17.62 18.21 7.03
CA MET A 698 18.44 19.38 6.65
C MET A 698 17.64 20.55 6.04
N VAL A 699 18.24 21.74 6.18
CA VAL A 699 17.83 23.09 5.77
C VAL A 699 17.18 23.18 4.38
N GLY A 700 15.98 23.77 4.32
CA GLY A 700 15.33 24.12 3.04
C GLY A 700 15.96 25.36 2.42
N ARG A 701 16.59 25.23 1.25
CA ARG A 701 16.95 26.36 0.37
C ARG A 701 15.76 26.69 -0.54
N VAL A 702 15.25 27.90 -0.47
CA VAL A 702 14.26 28.43 -1.41
C VAL A 702 15.00 29.11 -2.57
N ILE A 703 14.67 28.75 -3.80
CA ILE A 703 15.24 29.43 -4.98
C ILE A 703 14.72 30.86 -5.00
N GLY A 704 15.62 31.84 -4.83
CA GLY A 704 15.31 33.28 -4.83
C GLY A 704 15.41 33.98 -3.46
N GLU A 705 15.77 33.26 -2.39
CA GLU A 705 16.17 33.84 -1.10
C GLU A 705 17.66 33.53 -0.83
N ASP A 706 18.52 34.54 -0.94
CA ASP A 706 19.95 34.42 -0.62
C ASP A 706 20.14 34.45 0.90
N ALA A 707 20.19 33.28 1.53
CA ALA A 707 20.70 33.18 2.90
C ALA A 707 22.23 33.30 2.88
N THR A 708 22.76 34.41 3.40
CA THR A 708 24.20 34.61 3.64
C THR A 708 24.67 33.58 4.67
N VAL A 709 25.46 32.61 4.22
CA VAL A 709 26.17 31.65 5.08
C VAL A 709 27.52 32.29 5.41
N SER A 710 27.66 32.81 6.63
CA SER A 710 28.98 33.09 7.21
C SER A 710 29.49 31.81 7.84
N CYS A 711 30.61 31.31 7.36
CA CYS A 711 31.38 30.26 8.00
C CYS A 711 32.14 30.92 9.16
N GLU A 712 31.87 30.53 10.39
CA GLU A 712 32.81 30.73 11.49
C GLU A 712 33.41 29.36 11.80
N ASP A 713 34.73 29.29 11.64
CA ASP A 713 35.60 28.21 12.05
C ASP A 713 35.74 28.29 13.58
N ASP A 714 35.35 27.24 14.31
CA ASP A 714 35.65 27.10 15.74
C ASP A 714 36.92 26.24 15.89
N ASP A 715 38.05 26.91 16.13
CA ASP A 715 39.28 26.34 16.71
C ASP A 715 39.41 26.83 18.17
N ASP A 716 39.48 25.85 19.07
CA ASP A 716 40.18 25.72 20.37
C ASP A 716 40.38 26.88 21.39
N ASP A 717 40.13 26.46 22.64
CA ASP A 717 40.83 26.71 23.91
C ASP A 717 40.58 27.96 24.79
N ASP A 718 40.39 27.63 26.08
CA ASP A 718 40.34 28.46 27.28
C ASP A 718 41.67 29.22 27.52
N ASP A 719 41.61 30.51 27.92
CA ASP A 719 42.07 31.00 29.23
C ASP A 719 42.22 32.54 29.35
N GLU A 720 41.92 32.99 30.58
CA GLU A 720 42.40 34.17 31.32
C GLU A 720 42.06 35.64 30.96
N ALA A 721 41.75 36.34 32.06
CA ALA A 721 41.43 37.74 32.29
C ALA A 721 42.47 38.79 31.82
N ARG A 722 42.00 40.00 31.48
CA ARG A 722 42.38 41.28 32.13
C ARG A 722 41.71 42.54 31.54
N ASP A 723 41.64 43.54 32.41
CA ASP A 723 41.15 44.92 32.25
C ASP A 723 41.67 45.69 31.01
N GLY A 724 40.85 46.65 30.54
CA GLY A 724 41.32 47.69 29.63
C GLY A 724 40.23 48.64 29.12
N SER A 725 40.13 49.81 29.73
CA SER A 725 39.35 50.97 29.28
C SER A 725 39.75 51.48 27.89
N GLY A 726 38.77 51.84 27.04
CA GLY A 726 39.00 52.56 25.79
C GLY A 726 37.73 53.14 25.18
N SER A 727 37.56 54.46 25.30
CA SER A 727 36.53 55.27 24.65
C SER A 727 36.74 55.39 23.14
N GLY A 728 35.67 55.26 22.34
CA GLY A 728 35.69 55.57 20.90
C GLY A 728 34.27 55.72 20.34
N SER A 729 33.85 56.96 20.16
CA SER A 729 32.61 57.37 19.49
C SER A 729 32.67 57.12 17.97
N GLY A 730 31.62 56.53 17.39
CA GLY A 730 31.44 56.42 15.94
C GLY A 730 29.99 56.11 15.57
N SER A 731 29.27 57.13 15.12
CA SER A 731 27.92 57.08 14.56
C SER A 731 27.93 56.37 13.19
N GLY A 732 26.97 55.47 12.94
CA GLY A 732 26.75 54.87 11.63
C GLY A 732 25.58 53.88 11.66
N SER A 733 24.48 54.28 11.03
CA SER A 733 23.27 53.50 10.77
C SER A 733 23.56 52.16 10.08
N ASP A 734 23.04 51.06 10.62
CA ASP A 734 22.45 49.93 9.87
C ASP A 734 22.08 48.78 10.84
N THR A 735 20.84 48.79 11.35
CA THR A 735 20.27 47.69 12.15
C THR A 735 19.03 47.10 11.48
N ARG A 736 19.16 46.65 10.22
CA ARG A 736 18.07 45.98 9.48
C ARG A 736 18.27 44.48 9.20
N THR A 737 19.38 43.87 9.59
CA THR A 737 19.72 42.52 9.06
C THR A 737 20.13 41.45 10.07
N GLN A 738 19.87 41.62 11.37
CA GLN A 738 20.31 40.65 12.39
C GLN A 738 19.19 39.97 13.20
N ARG A 739 17.95 39.84 12.67
CA ARG A 739 16.85 39.14 13.40
C ARG A 739 16.38 37.80 12.83
N ASN A 740 16.90 37.35 11.68
CA ASN A 740 16.39 36.14 11.01
C ASN A 740 17.22 34.85 11.22
N GLN A 741 18.22 34.82 12.11
CA GLN A 741 19.06 33.63 12.35
C GLN A 741 18.82 32.95 13.72
N ARG A 742 17.59 32.98 14.24
CA ARG A 742 17.16 32.08 15.32
C ARG A 742 15.83 31.41 14.95
N SER A 743 15.88 30.28 14.25
CA SER A 743 14.72 29.39 14.12
C SER A 743 15.14 27.94 13.87
N TYR A 744 15.98 27.41 14.76
CA TYR A 744 15.77 26.03 15.20
C TYR A 744 14.56 26.06 16.15
N THR A 745 13.33 26.06 15.61
CA THR A 745 12.15 26.02 16.48
C THR A 745 11.96 24.60 16.98
N SER A 746 12.20 24.36 18.27
CA SER A 746 11.67 23.19 18.96
C SER A 746 10.17 23.03 18.65
N PRO A 747 9.65 21.79 18.54
CA PRO A 747 8.21 21.58 18.36
C PRO A 747 7.45 22.25 19.52
N THR A 748 6.38 22.97 19.20
CA THR A 748 5.53 23.59 20.24
C THR A 748 4.78 22.51 21.01
N THR A 749 4.24 22.83 22.17
CA THR A 749 3.56 21.85 23.04
C THR A 749 2.35 21.24 22.32
N ALA A 750 1.60 22.02 21.56
CA ALA A 750 0.45 21.53 20.79
C ALA A 750 0.85 20.56 19.69
N LEU A 751 1.93 20.85 18.96
CA LEU A 751 2.41 19.99 17.87
C LEU A 751 3.02 18.70 18.39
N ALA A 752 3.80 18.78 19.47
CA ALA A 752 4.39 17.62 20.12
C ALA A 752 3.31 16.67 20.67
N LEU A 753 2.27 17.23 21.29
CA LEU A 753 1.19 16.44 21.86
C LEU A 753 0.30 15.82 20.78
N ALA A 754 -0.02 16.56 19.72
CA ALA A 754 -0.73 16.00 18.56
C ALA A 754 0.07 14.87 17.89
N HIS A 755 1.40 14.98 17.81
CA HIS A 755 2.26 13.94 17.28
C HIS A 755 2.27 12.70 18.18
N ALA A 756 2.30 12.88 19.51
CA ALA A 756 2.20 11.80 20.48
C ALA A 756 0.84 11.06 20.38
N ASP A 757 -0.26 11.77 20.12
CA ASP A 757 -1.59 11.18 19.95
C ASP A 757 -1.74 10.43 18.62
N LEU A 758 -1.24 11.00 17.52
CA LEU A 758 -1.41 10.42 16.17
C LEU A 758 -0.45 9.25 15.87
N THR A 759 0.72 9.18 16.51
CA THR A 759 1.72 8.13 16.23
C THR A 759 1.20 6.72 16.58
N PRO A 760 0.64 6.47 17.78
CA PRO A 760 0.00 5.19 18.11
C PRO A 760 -1.17 4.86 17.18
N LEU A 761 -1.99 5.85 16.82
CA LEU A 761 -3.12 5.67 15.91
C LEU A 761 -2.65 5.20 14.51
N LEU A 762 -1.56 5.77 13.99
CA LEU A 762 -0.96 5.34 12.72
C LEU A 762 -0.46 3.89 12.80
N ASN A 763 0.18 3.51 13.90
CA ASN A 763 0.66 2.13 14.09
C ASN A 763 -0.50 1.14 14.17
N SER A 764 -1.57 1.47 14.91
CA SER A 764 -2.77 0.63 14.97
C SER A 764 -3.50 0.52 13.64
N LEU A 765 -3.52 1.59 12.82
CA LEU A 765 -4.05 1.53 11.46
C LEU A 765 -3.23 0.60 10.56
N ARG A 766 -1.89 0.59 10.69
CA ARG A 766 -1.01 -0.35 9.95
C ARG A 766 -1.26 -1.79 10.37
N LEU A 767 -1.41 -2.06 11.66
CA LEU A 767 -1.78 -3.40 12.16
C LEU A 767 -3.14 -3.84 11.61
N THR A 768 -4.11 -2.93 11.56
CA THR A 768 -5.43 -3.20 10.97
C THR A 768 -5.35 -3.51 9.47
N GLN A 769 -4.48 -2.79 8.73
CA GLN A 769 -4.20 -3.09 7.32
C GLN A 769 -3.65 -4.51 7.14
N GLN A 770 -2.67 -4.90 7.96
CA GLN A 770 -2.07 -6.23 7.91
C GLN A 770 -3.11 -7.32 8.20
N ARG A 771 -3.98 -7.13 9.20
CA ARG A 771 -5.09 -8.05 9.49
C ARG A 771 -6.05 -8.21 8.30
N ILE A 772 -6.45 -7.11 7.65
CA ILE A 772 -7.32 -7.20 6.46
C ILE A 772 -6.61 -7.89 5.29
N GLN A 773 -5.30 -7.66 5.13
CA GLN A 773 -4.50 -8.31 4.08
C GLN A 773 -4.34 -9.81 4.31
N SER A 774 -4.21 -10.27 5.55
CA SER A 774 -4.11 -11.70 5.87
C SER A 774 -5.42 -12.46 5.65
N LEU A 775 -6.58 -11.79 5.69
CA LEU A 775 -7.88 -12.42 5.39
C LEU A 775 -8.06 -12.77 3.91
N LEU A 776 -7.43 -12.03 2.99
CA LEU A 776 -7.59 -12.24 1.55
C LEU A 776 -7.23 -13.66 1.07
N PRO A 777 -6.04 -14.21 1.36
CA PRO A 777 -5.69 -15.56 0.91
C PRO A 777 -6.66 -16.62 1.48
N VAL A 778 -7.13 -16.43 2.72
CA VAL A 778 -8.07 -17.38 3.35
C VAL A 778 -9.43 -17.36 2.67
N VAL A 779 -9.98 -16.16 2.41
CA VAL A 779 -11.25 -15.98 1.67
C VAL A 779 -11.13 -16.53 0.23
N MET A 780 -10.01 -16.28 -0.44
CA MET A 780 -9.74 -16.81 -1.79
C MET A 780 -9.61 -18.35 -1.81
N GLY A 781 -8.97 -18.92 -0.79
CA GLY A 781 -8.86 -20.37 -0.60
C GLY A 781 -10.23 -21.02 -0.37
N ALA A 782 -11.03 -20.46 0.53
CA ALA A 782 -12.41 -20.90 0.77
C ALA A 782 -13.27 -20.81 -0.50
N PHE A 783 -13.10 -19.73 -1.27
CA PHE A 783 -13.86 -19.52 -2.51
C PHE A 783 -13.50 -20.55 -3.57
N SER A 784 -12.21 -20.80 -3.76
CA SER A 784 -11.71 -21.83 -4.68
C SER A 784 -12.20 -23.23 -4.29
N LEU A 785 -12.21 -23.54 -2.99
CA LEU A 785 -12.72 -24.81 -2.47
C LEU A 785 -14.23 -24.98 -2.73
N LEU A 786 -15.05 -23.96 -2.47
CA LEU A 786 -16.49 -24.01 -2.70
C LEU A 786 -16.84 -24.07 -4.19
N GLU A 787 -16.15 -23.32 -5.05
CA GLU A 787 -16.33 -23.43 -6.50
C GLU A 787 -15.96 -24.83 -7.00
N ALA A 788 -14.90 -25.44 -6.46
CA ALA A 788 -14.52 -26.81 -6.79
C ALA A 788 -15.60 -27.83 -6.36
N GLN A 789 -16.12 -27.73 -5.13
CA GLN A 789 -17.23 -28.59 -4.67
C GLN A 789 -18.49 -28.42 -5.51
N HIS A 790 -18.84 -27.17 -5.84
CA HIS A 790 -19.98 -26.84 -6.69
C HIS A 790 -19.81 -27.40 -8.12
N SER A 791 -18.60 -27.36 -8.66
CA SER A 791 -18.26 -27.97 -9.95
C SER A 791 -18.43 -29.50 -9.93
N VAL A 792 -17.97 -30.16 -8.86
CA VAL A 792 -18.14 -31.62 -8.67
C VAL A 792 -19.62 -32.01 -8.59
N LEU A 793 -20.44 -31.26 -7.83
CA LEU A 793 -21.88 -31.53 -7.74
C LEU A 793 -22.61 -31.34 -9.08
N LYS A 794 -22.23 -30.33 -9.85
CA LYS A 794 -22.76 -30.12 -11.21
C LYS A 794 -22.36 -31.25 -12.16
N ALA A 795 -21.12 -31.74 -12.06
CA ALA A 795 -20.66 -32.87 -12.86
C ALA A 795 -21.49 -34.14 -12.55
N ASP A 796 -21.75 -34.43 -11.27
CA ASP A 796 -22.57 -35.58 -10.86
C ASP A 796 -24.00 -35.51 -11.41
N LEU A 797 -24.64 -34.33 -11.38
CA LEU A 797 -25.96 -34.13 -11.98
C LEU A 797 -25.92 -34.31 -13.50
N THR A 798 -24.88 -33.82 -14.16
CA THR A 798 -24.68 -33.96 -15.61
C THR A 798 -24.47 -35.42 -16.01
N ILE A 799 -23.74 -36.20 -15.20
CA ILE A 799 -23.56 -37.64 -15.40
C ILE A 799 -24.90 -38.36 -15.26
N ARG A 800 -25.72 -38.02 -14.27
CA ARG A 800 -27.06 -38.62 -14.11
C ARG A 800 -27.96 -38.29 -15.30
N LEU A 801 -28.02 -37.02 -15.73
CA LEU A 801 -28.84 -36.58 -16.85
C LEU A 801 -28.40 -37.26 -18.17
N SER A 802 -27.09 -37.28 -18.46
CA SER A 802 -26.54 -37.92 -19.66
C SER A 802 -26.76 -39.43 -19.66
N SER A 803 -26.72 -40.09 -18.50
CA SER A 803 -27.07 -41.51 -18.39
C SER A 803 -28.53 -41.79 -18.78
N MET A 804 -29.47 -40.91 -18.40
CA MET A 804 -30.87 -41.03 -18.82
C MET A 804 -31.00 -40.83 -20.33
N ALA A 805 -30.35 -39.80 -20.88
CA ALA A 805 -30.38 -39.53 -22.31
C ALA A 805 -29.83 -40.69 -23.15
N LEU A 806 -28.76 -41.36 -22.70
CA LEU A 806 -28.16 -42.47 -23.43
C LEU A 806 -29.06 -43.71 -23.50
N VAL A 807 -29.97 -43.88 -22.54
CA VAL A 807 -30.99 -44.95 -22.58
C VAL A 807 -32.12 -44.57 -23.54
N PHE A 808 -32.63 -43.34 -23.46
CA PHE A 808 -33.83 -42.94 -24.21
C PHE A 808 -33.56 -42.63 -25.69
N VAL A 809 -32.40 -42.10 -26.07
CA VAL A 809 -32.11 -41.71 -27.47
C VAL A 809 -32.17 -42.90 -28.44
N PRO A 810 -31.52 -44.06 -28.18
CA PRO A 810 -31.64 -45.24 -29.04
C PRO A 810 -33.06 -45.81 -29.08
N LEU A 811 -33.77 -45.81 -27.94
CA LEU A 811 -35.16 -46.29 -27.85
C LEU A 811 -36.10 -45.41 -28.68
N SER A 812 -35.97 -44.08 -28.58
CA SER A 812 -36.76 -43.13 -29.37
C SER A 812 -36.43 -43.22 -30.86
N PHE A 813 -35.16 -43.39 -31.24
CA PHE A 813 -34.76 -43.55 -32.64
C PHE A 813 -35.35 -44.81 -33.26
N THR A 814 -35.25 -45.95 -32.56
CA THR A 814 -35.79 -47.23 -33.02
C THR A 814 -37.32 -47.22 -33.08
N ALA A 815 -38.00 -46.64 -32.09
CA ALA A 815 -39.44 -46.46 -32.11
C ALA A 815 -39.89 -45.55 -33.28
N SER A 816 -39.16 -44.46 -33.54
CA SER A 816 -39.44 -43.56 -34.65
C SER A 816 -39.23 -44.25 -36.01
N LEU A 817 -38.11 -44.95 -36.19
CA LEU A 817 -37.78 -45.65 -37.44
C LEU A 817 -38.82 -46.72 -37.78
N LEU A 818 -39.28 -47.50 -36.80
CA LEU A 818 -40.28 -48.55 -36.99
C LEU A 818 -41.71 -47.99 -37.16
N SER A 819 -41.95 -46.73 -36.79
CA SER A 819 -43.22 -46.03 -36.97
C SER A 819 -43.36 -45.39 -38.38
N MET A 820 -42.26 -45.22 -39.11
CA MET A 820 -42.27 -44.53 -40.42
C MET A 820 -42.88 -45.36 -41.57
N SER A 821 -43.07 -46.67 -41.42
CA SER A 821 -43.62 -47.50 -42.50
C SER A 821 -44.73 -48.42 -42.02
N ASP A 822 -45.83 -48.46 -42.77
CA ASP A 822 -47.04 -49.20 -42.44
C ASP A 822 -46.84 -50.72 -42.29
N ASP A 823 -45.77 -51.27 -42.87
CA ASP A 823 -45.47 -52.71 -42.86
C ASP A 823 -45.21 -53.30 -41.46
N PHE A 824 -44.79 -52.45 -40.50
CA PHE A 824 -44.45 -52.85 -39.13
C PHE A 824 -45.58 -52.62 -38.12
N LEU A 825 -46.75 -52.13 -38.57
CA LEU A 825 -47.91 -51.91 -37.70
C LEU A 825 -48.58 -53.22 -37.22
N PRO A 826 -49.34 -53.19 -36.11
CA PRO A 826 -50.03 -54.37 -35.59
C PRO A 826 -50.94 -55.03 -36.64
N GLY A 827 -50.75 -56.33 -36.87
CA GLY A 827 -51.53 -57.11 -37.85
C GLY A 827 -50.96 -57.12 -39.28
N ARG A 828 -49.82 -56.47 -39.54
CA ARG A 828 -49.13 -56.49 -40.85
C ARG A 828 -48.02 -57.54 -40.91
N ARG A 829 -47.59 -57.90 -42.13
CA ARG A 829 -46.67 -59.04 -42.39
C ARG A 829 -45.33 -58.96 -41.65
N ARG A 830 -44.83 -57.77 -41.32
CA ARG A 830 -43.51 -57.58 -40.68
C ARG A 830 -43.61 -57.14 -39.21
N PHE A 831 -44.78 -57.24 -38.58
CA PHE A 831 -44.96 -56.89 -37.16
C PHE A 831 -44.00 -57.61 -36.20
N TRP A 832 -43.59 -58.85 -36.52
CA TRP A 832 -42.63 -59.62 -35.70
C TRP A 832 -41.25 -58.95 -35.57
N VAL A 833 -40.85 -58.12 -36.54
CA VAL A 833 -39.56 -57.40 -36.55
C VAL A 833 -39.49 -56.40 -35.38
N PHE A 834 -40.61 -55.80 -34.99
CA PHE A 834 -40.69 -54.91 -33.83
C PHE A 834 -40.21 -55.60 -32.55
N TRP A 835 -40.67 -56.83 -32.30
CA TRP A 835 -40.30 -57.59 -31.11
C TRP A 835 -38.85 -58.08 -31.16
N VAL A 836 -38.39 -58.52 -32.33
CA VAL A 836 -37.02 -59.02 -32.52
C VAL A 836 -35.96 -57.92 -32.41
N VAL A 837 -36.31 -56.66 -32.71
CA VAL A 837 -35.39 -55.52 -32.56
C VAL A 837 -35.51 -54.88 -31.17
N SER A 838 -36.73 -54.70 -30.66
CA SER A 838 -36.95 -53.97 -29.40
C SER A 838 -36.53 -54.75 -28.15
N VAL A 839 -36.77 -56.08 -28.12
CA VAL A 839 -36.46 -56.90 -26.94
C VAL A 839 -34.94 -56.98 -26.68
N PRO A 840 -34.08 -57.30 -27.67
CA PRO A 840 -32.63 -57.30 -27.44
C PRO A 840 -32.07 -55.92 -27.10
N LEU A 841 -32.62 -54.86 -27.69
CA LEU A 841 -32.22 -53.48 -27.40
C LEU A 841 -32.53 -53.12 -25.94
N ILE A 842 -33.74 -53.43 -25.45
CA ILE A 842 -34.13 -53.19 -24.05
C ILE A 842 -33.27 -54.00 -23.09
N VAL A 843 -33.02 -55.28 -23.38
CA VAL A 843 -32.16 -56.15 -22.55
C VAL A 843 -30.73 -55.62 -22.53
N GLY A 844 -30.18 -55.20 -23.68
CA GLY A 844 -28.85 -54.62 -23.77
C GLY A 844 -28.71 -53.30 -23.01
N LEU A 845 -29.70 -52.40 -23.14
CA LEU A 845 -29.74 -51.14 -22.39
C LEU A 845 -29.93 -51.35 -20.90
N PHE A 846 -30.76 -52.31 -20.49
CA PHE A 846 -30.96 -52.67 -19.08
C PHE A 846 -29.68 -53.26 -18.49
N TRP A 847 -29.01 -54.16 -19.21
CA TRP A 847 -27.73 -54.72 -18.79
C TRP A 847 -26.64 -53.65 -18.68
N TRP A 848 -26.58 -52.74 -19.64
CA TRP A 848 -25.66 -51.59 -19.60
C TRP A 848 -25.96 -50.66 -18.41
N ALA A 849 -27.22 -50.29 -18.20
CA ALA A 849 -27.63 -49.45 -17.05
C ALA A 849 -27.32 -50.14 -15.71
N TYR A 850 -27.61 -51.44 -15.62
CA TYR A 850 -27.28 -52.26 -14.45
C TYR A 850 -25.78 -52.32 -14.19
N TRP A 851 -24.97 -52.50 -15.24
CA TRP A 851 -23.52 -52.49 -15.15
C TRP A 851 -22.97 -51.14 -14.66
N VAL A 852 -23.48 -50.03 -15.20
CA VAL A 852 -23.10 -48.67 -14.79
C VAL A 852 -23.46 -48.42 -13.32
N GLN A 853 -24.65 -48.83 -12.87
CA GLN A 853 -25.06 -48.71 -11.46
C GLN A 853 -24.23 -49.60 -10.53
N MET A 854 -23.97 -50.85 -10.91
CA MET A 854 -23.10 -51.77 -10.17
C MET A 854 -21.67 -51.23 -10.00
N CYS A 855 -21.09 -50.66 -11.07
CA CYS A 855 -19.77 -50.03 -11.03
C CYS A 855 -19.75 -48.75 -10.16
N ALA A 856 -20.86 -48.03 -10.07
CA ALA A 856 -21.00 -46.88 -9.17
C ALA A 856 -21.12 -47.31 -7.69
N VAL A 857 -21.95 -48.33 -7.40
CA VAL A 857 -22.12 -48.89 -6.05
C VAL A 857 -20.82 -49.50 -5.52
N LYS A 858 -20.07 -50.24 -6.36
CA LYS A 858 -18.74 -50.74 -5.98
C LYS A 858 -17.75 -49.61 -5.65
N ARG A 859 -17.79 -48.49 -6.38
CA ARG A 859 -16.96 -47.31 -6.09
C ARG A 859 -17.32 -46.63 -4.76
N ILE A 860 -18.61 -46.53 -4.44
CA ILE A 860 -19.09 -45.97 -3.17
C ILE A 860 -18.77 -46.89 -1.99
N GLY A 861 -18.97 -48.21 -2.15
CA GLY A 861 -18.65 -49.21 -1.14
C GLY A 861 -17.15 -49.26 -0.82
N VAL A 862 -16.28 -49.18 -1.83
CA VAL A 862 -14.82 -49.11 -1.62
C VAL A 862 -14.42 -47.82 -0.90
N ARG A 863 -15.01 -46.67 -1.25
CA ARG A 863 -14.74 -45.40 -0.54
C ARG A 863 -15.20 -45.41 0.92
N GLN A 864 -16.37 -45.97 1.22
CA GLN A 864 -16.86 -46.09 2.61
C GLN A 864 -16.02 -47.07 3.44
N VAL A 865 -15.56 -48.17 2.85
CA VAL A 865 -14.67 -49.12 3.52
C VAL A 865 -13.31 -48.48 3.79
N VAL A 866 -12.71 -47.79 2.81
CA VAL A 866 -11.45 -47.07 2.99
C VAL A 866 -11.55 -45.97 4.05
N ARG A 867 -12.70 -45.28 4.13
CA ARG A 867 -12.95 -44.26 5.15
C ARG A 867 -13.05 -44.86 6.57
N ARG A 868 -13.77 -45.98 6.75
CA ARG A 868 -13.82 -46.70 8.04
C ARG A 868 -12.46 -47.25 8.47
N PHE A 869 -11.63 -47.69 7.54
CA PHE A 869 -10.27 -48.14 7.83
C PHE A 869 -9.35 -46.99 8.26
N ARG A 870 -9.64 -45.76 7.82
CA ARG A 870 -8.87 -44.56 8.19
C ARG A 870 -9.33 -44.00 9.55
N GLU A 871 -10.64 -43.89 9.77
CA GLU A 871 -11.22 -43.50 11.08
C GLU A 871 -10.84 -44.51 12.19
N GLY A 872 -10.85 -45.82 11.89
CA GLY A 872 -10.38 -46.85 12.83
C GLY A 872 -8.87 -46.86 13.10
N LYS A 873 -8.04 -46.27 12.22
CA LYS A 873 -6.60 -46.08 12.48
C LYS A 873 -6.34 -44.89 13.41
N GLU A 874 -7.17 -43.85 13.35
CA GLU A 874 -7.06 -42.68 14.23
C GLU A 874 -7.55 -43.00 15.66
N GLU A 875 -8.58 -43.84 15.84
CA GLU A 875 -8.99 -44.33 17.17
C GLU A 875 -7.92 -45.23 17.83
N VAL A 876 -7.23 -46.07 17.06
CA VAL A 876 -6.16 -46.94 17.58
C VAL A 876 -4.89 -46.13 17.91
N ALA A 877 -4.60 -45.06 17.18
CA ALA A 877 -3.50 -44.14 17.49
C ALA A 877 -3.78 -43.28 18.74
N SER A 878 -5.04 -42.89 18.97
CA SER A 878 -5.46 -42.16 20.19
C SER A 878 -5.43 -43.05 21.44
N SER A 879 -5.82 -44.32 21.33
CA SER A 879 -5.79 -45.28 22.45
C SER A 879 -4.38 -45.77 22.85
N THR A 880 -3.34 -45.49 22.05
CA THR A 880 -1.95 -45.83 22.39
C THR A 880 -1.15 -44.68 22.99
N MET A 881 -1.78 -43.50 23.18
CA MET A 881 -1.18 -42.30 23.78
C MET A 881 -1.77 -41.94 25.16
N HIS A 882 -2.58 -42.83 25.77
CA HIS A 882 -3.03 -42.72 27.16
C HIS A 882 -2.45 -43.79 28.06
#